data_AF-A0AAF5I2T9-F1
#
_entry.id   AF-A0AAF5I2T9-F1
#
_cell.length_a   1.000
_cell.length_b   1.000
_cell.length_c   1.000
_cell.angle_alpha   90.00
_cell.angle_beta   90.00
_cell.angle_gamma   90.00
#
_symmetry.space_group_name_H-M   'P 1'
#
loop_
_entity.id
_entity.type
_entity.pdbx_description
1 polymer ?
#
loop_
_entity_poly.entity_id
_entity_poly.type
_entity_poly.pdbx_seq_one_letter_code
_entity_poly.pdbx_strand_id
1 'polypeptide(L)'
;MAAYYNGNKAGFDGLDKDKIDKIITANSGAKFTDFKSKQEERLNQKVNILKEKISKFSDIEIRKAEKKVDKFIIHQENQRNLDHVMLHIDMDAFYAAVEMRDDPSLRDIPMAVGETSMLSTSNYHARKYGVRSGMPGFIGLKLCPKLKIVSHNFSKYRKASHIVQLIFNEYDPNLSMGSLDEAYMDITNFMMNRKESNILSRKRYKGDCVCRLPLVNDNDEKGICEIQEIKEVCTKCNKERICLLDKIIFGITEAEVVKEIRFRVQQSTGLTCSAGIAANWLLAKICSDINKPNGQFELKRNREEIMEFMRKLHVRKINGIGQQTYGLLKAFDINTCEDIYKNRGILWLAFSEINWTFLINTYLGIGSTIMNSDKNDLKRKSISVERTFKDTGDINECISYLKCACEELIKNLEHHNVRGGYIVVLKCRKDTFERFTRSQSVTNMVSNVDQLFSIAKDLLLKEMSDKKVKYRLIGIGLSRLSFFNDNDDPENLLFTDNEFKKKVCSFSEEVDVSDSDIIYIQDTNKELLGFTNKKENDEDIIVINSIKNNLTEESVDHQKRKSKKRPNNEIEVLSNEDNDEEVDNLKFENKMKSIDKKKSDNMANDEGLKEIFSNKKKSGVDKKTSVLSKKEVQNKEMEISSDEDDWEDVDLEEDMITINLNGKTLDPAEERKKRLAAIKRRENLEKKNKIKGEHVKTIVDVLENMCRGFITFKNNLINYHDVIKKIVILKDNSIENKIKNFLNNIDNYIETLEEKVKIELSCPAEIKKELKKVFYSFIFLNIININCRVCSPCNPPSLLLNVKRPKFEGEKRYFFIEVFNKQKKEWIPIDIMSGDIKILNVEAFKDPNILYIFSIDFNGTFRDVTGRYTRSFIFHKFRQSRMPIEFLKETFRIYNESETTETYFDDLENILLLKNLEKQGFPENISDFKGHPLYCLDKDILKAEAVWPPDTKPIGKVGKYNVYLRDSIKPLYTSIKLLMEGLDVKKDEKPIKIVDRIPRASDSPDMPDPDKKPLYGEWQTEKYKTPELVDGKILPNKYGNIYVFKPWMIPKDCIHLKGYTDYKKYADEINIQVVPAVVGFETKGGFTYPVCNGFVVQKKDANTLITYLDQNKEKIQKAKKGREANKAKRLIERQINHANIYNPTQE
;
A
#
# COMPACT_ATOMS: atom_id res chain seq x y z
N MET A 1 30.57 12.85 29.12
CA MET A 1 31.86 12.51 28.46
C MET A 1 31.56 11.99 27.08
N ALA A 2 32.14 12.61 26.04
CA ALA A 2 31.79 12.34 24.66
C ALA A 2 32.48 11.07 24.13
N ALA A 3 31.74 9.96 24.08
CA ALA A 3 32.16 8.77 23.35
C ALA A 3 32.04 9.03 21.83
N TYR A 4 33.10 9.59 21.23
CA TYR A 4 33.26 9.59 19.78
C TYR A 4 33.53 8.17 19.25
N TYR A 5 33.90 7.24 20.14
CA TYR A 5 34.18 5.85 19.85
C TYR A 5 32.94 4.95 19.71
N ASN A 6 32.74 4.36 18.52
CA ASN A 6 31.72 3.33 18.26
C ASN A 6 32.36 1.94 18.19
N GLY A 7 32.78 1.42 19.35
CA GLY A 7 33.56 0.18 19.50
C GLY A 7 32.86 -1.15 19.21
N ASN A 8 31.77 -1.16 18.43
CA ASN A 8 30.93 -2.33 18.20
C ASN A 8 31.16 -3.02 16.84
N LYS A 9 32.07 -2.49 16.00
CA LYS A 9 32.43 -3.09 14.69
C LYS A 9 33.63 -4.03 14.81
N ALA A 10 33.68 -5.05 13.96
CA ALA A 10 34.80 -5.99 13.89
C ALA A 10 36.16 -5.32 13.58
N GLY A 11 37.19 -5.68 14.33
CA GLY A 11 38.55 -5.15 14.22
C GLY A 11 38.83 -3.91 15.06
N PHE A 12 37.93 -3.58 16.00
CA PHE A 12 38.04 -2.44 16.93
C PHE A 12 38.19 -2.88 18.40
N ASP A 13 38.51 -4.15 18.60
CA ASP A 13 38.62 -4.80 19.89
C ASP A 13 39.95 -4.44 20.59
N GLY A 14 39.94 -4.31 21.91
CA GLY A 14 41.14 -3.95 22.71
C GLY A 14 41.65 -2.50 22.59
N LEU A 15 40.94 -1.62 21.87
CA LEU A 15 41.41 -0.24 21.66
C LEU A 15 41.18 0.70 22.85
N ASP A 16 42.19 1.54 23.12
CA ASP A 16 42.16 2.67 24.05
C ASP A 16 41.21 3.76 23.54
N LYS A 17 39.99 3.75 24.09
CA LYS A 17 38.89 4.66 23.74
C LYS A 17 39.23 6.11 24.08
N ASP A 18 39.85 6.33 25.24
CA ASP A 18 40.15 7.67 25.75
C ASP A 18 41.24 8.33 24.92
N LYS A 19 42.28 7.59 24.50
CA LYS A 19 43.31 8.09 23.59
C LYS A 19 42.74 8.41 22.21
N ILE A 20 41.87 7.55 21.66
CA ILE A 20 41.21 7.81 20.37
C ILE A 20 40.34 9.07 20.47
N ASP A 21 39.51 9.19 21.51
CA ASP A 21 38.58 10.31 21.65
C ASP A 21 39.28 11.62 22.05
N LYS A 22 40.41 11.56 22.78
CA LYS A 22 41.35 12.69 22.96
C LYS A 22 41.95 13.16 21.63
N ILE A 23 42.44 12.24 20.78
CA ILE A 23 43.01 12.60 19.46
C ILE A 23 41.94 13.19 18.54
N ILE A 24 40.72 12.61 18.53
CA ILE A 24 39.59 13.16 17.76
C ILE A 24 39.22 14.56 18.24
N THR A 25 39.15 14.77 19.56
CA THR A 25 38.81 16.08 20.14
C THR A 25 39.88 17.12 19.83
N ALA A 26 41.16 16.80 20.03
CA ALA A 26 42.28 17.72 19.78
C ALA A 26 42.49 18.07 18.29
N ASN A 27 41.93 17.29 17.36
CA ASN A 27 41.96 17.57 15.92
C ASN A 27 40.57 17.97 15.37
N SER A 28 39.60 18.24 16.24
CA SER A 28 38.29 18.78 15.87
C SER A 28 38.30 20.31 15.99
N GLY A 29 38.00 21.03 14.91
CA GLY A 29 37.87 22.48 14.95
C GLY A 29 36.64 22.92 15.75
N ALA A 30 36.70 24.09 16.42
CA ALA A 30 35.66 24.58 17.34
C ALA A 30 34.22 24.47 16.79
N LYS A 31 33.98 24.89 15.54
CA LYS A 31 32.66 24.79 14.88
C LYS A 31 32.08 23.36 14.85
N PHE A 32 32.91 22.31 14.95
CA PHE A 32 32.47 20.92 15.08
C PHE A 32 32.18 20.53 16.54
N THR A 33 32.98 20.98 17.50
CA THR A 33 32.72 20.74 18.92
C THR A 33 31.46 21.47 19.38
N ASP A 34 31.23 22.70 18.93
CA ASP A 34 30.02 23.47 19.22
C ASP A 34 28.77 22.80 18.62
N PHE A 35 28.87 22.34 17.37
CA PHE A 35 27.83 21.54 16.72
C PHE A 35 27.58 20.20 17.41
N LYS A 36 28.60 19.62 18.06
CA LYS A 36 28.47 18.41 18.87
C LYS A 36 27.82 18.69 20.22
N SER A 37 28.19 19.77 20.91
CA SER A 37 27.49 20.25 22.11
C SER A 37 26.01 20.47 21.82
N LYS A 38 25.67 21.21 20.75
CA LYS A 38 24.28 21.41 20.29
C LYS A 38 23.55 20.12 19.92
N GLN A 39 24.24 19.04 19.56
CA GLN A 39 23.62 17.71 19.37
C GLN A 39 23.38 16.98 20.69
N GLU A 40 24.28 17.12 21.66
CA GLU A 40 24.17 16.53 23.00
C GLU A 40 23.12 17.28 23.84
N GLU A 41 23.09 18.62 23.79
CA GLU A 41 22.02 19.47 24.32
C GLU A 41 20.64 19.06 23.79
N ARG A 42 20.47 18.94 22.46
CA ARG A 42 19.21 18.50 21.84
C ARG A 42 18.83 17.05 22.15
N LEU A 43 19.79 16.21 22.52
CA LEU A 43 19.53 14.86 23.02
C LEU A 43 19.08 14.93 24.49
N ASN A 44 19.77 15.71 25.31
CA ASN A 44 19.47 15.90 26.74
C ASN A 44 18.11 16.58 26.95
N GLN A 45 17.74 17.57 26.12
CA GLN A 45 16.39 18.15 26.09
C GLN A 45 15.33 17.07 25.85
N LYS A 46 15.53 16.18 24.88
CA LYS A 46 14.60 15.06 24.61
C LYS A 46 14.58 14.03 25.73
N VAL A 47 15.72 13.77 26.39
CA VAL A 47 15.80 12.93 27.59
C VAL A 47 14.99 13.55 28.74
N ASN A 48 15.12 14.85 28.98
CA ASN A 48 14.39 15.56 30.04
C ASN A 48 12.88 15.55 29.78
N ILE A 49 12.43 15.92 28.58
CA ILE A 49 11.02 15.85 28.17
C ILE A 49 10.45 14.42 28.35
N LEU A 50 11.22 13.38 28.01
CA LEU A 50 10.80 11.99 28.25
C LEU A 50 10.78 11.63 29.74
N LYS A 51 11.75 12.10 30.54
CA LYS A 51 11.77 11.88 32.00
C LYS A 51 10.61 12.56 32.71
N GLU A 52 10.33 13.82 32.37
CA GLU A 52 9.16 14.58 32.84
C GLU A 52 7.86 13.86 32.45
N LYS A 53 7.72 13.46 31.18
CA LYS A 53 6.57 12.66 30.73
C LYS A 53 6.43 11.35 31.50
N ILE A 54 7.53 10.66 31.82
CA ILE A 54 7.51 9.40 32.58
C ILE A 54 7.13 9.64 34.05
N SER A 55 7.63 10.71 34.67
CA SER A 55 7.30 11.07 36.07
C SER A 55 5.84 11.46 36.29
N LYS A 56 5.08 11.72 35.22
CA LYS A 56 3.61 11.95 35.28
C LYS A 56 2.79 10.65 35.40
N PHE A 57 3.38 9.46 35.20
CA PHE A 57 2.66 8.19 35.28
C PHE A 57 2.85 7.50 36.62
N SER A 58 1.76 6.99 37.18
CA SER A 58 1.79 6.15 38.39
C SER A 58 2.25 4.71 38.10
N ASP A 59 2.79 4.02 39.11
CA ASP A 59 3.08 2.57 39.07
C ASP A 59 1.89 1.73 38.58
N ILE A 60 0.67 2.17 38.92
CA ILE A 60 -0.57 1.49 38.51
C ILE A 60 -0.79 1.62 37.00
N GLU A 61 -0.44 2.76 36.40
CA GLU A 61 -0.51 2.98 34.96
C GLU A 61 0.62 2.28 34.21
N ILE A 62 1.84 2.28 34.76
CA ILE A 62 2.96 1.49 34.22
C ILE A 62 2.59 0.00 34.19
N ARG A 63 2.04 -0.55 35.28
CA ARG A 63 1.55 -1.96 35.34
C ARG A 63 0.35 -2.21 34.42
N LYS A 64 -0.50 -1.22 34.16
CA LYS A 64 -1.56 -1.30 33.12
C LYS A 64 -0.99 -1.29 31.71
N ALA A 65 0.10 -0.55 31.47
CA ALA A 65 0.81 -0.50 30.19
C ALA A 65 1.58 -1.79 29.91
N GLU A 66 2.29 -2.33 30.90
CA GLU A 66 2.91 -3.67 30.85
C GLU A 66 1.91 -4.73 30.37
N LYS A 67 0.74 -4.82 31.02
CA LYS A 67 -0.34 -5.76 30.65
C LYS A 67 -0.93 -5.54 29.24
N LYS A 68 -0.68 -4.40 28.58
CA LYS A 68 -0.99 -4.19 27.16
C LYS A 68 0.14 -4.70 26.27
N VAL A 69 1.39 -4.44 26.63
CA VAL A 69 2.56 -4.94 25.89
C VAL A 69 2.68 -6.46 26.00
N ASP A 70 2.35 -7.07 27.14
CA ASP A 70 2.34 -8.52 27.31
C ASP A 70 1.34 -9.20 26.36
N LYS A 71 0.19 -8.57 26.10
CA LYS A 71 -0.77 -9.03 25.08
C LYS A 71 -0.26 -8.83 23.66
N PHE A 72 0.48 -7.76 23.39
CA PHE A 72 1.15 -7.56 22.11
C PHE A 72 2.27 -8.60 21.88
N ILE A 73 3.06 -8.91 22.91
CA ILE A 73 4.08 -9.96 22.90
C ILE A 73 3.45 -11.31 22.55
N ILE A 74 2.35 -11.68 23.19
CA ILE A 74 1.60 -12.92 22.84
C ILE A 74 1.13 -12.90 21.38
N HIS A 75 0.64 -11.75 20.87
CA HIS A 75 0.25 -11.63 19.46
C HIS A 75 1.43 -11.79 18.49
N GLN A 76 2.61 -11.26 18.82
CA GLN A 76 3.81 -11.39 17.99
C GLN A 76 4.45 -12.78 18.09
N GLU A 77 4.49 -13.41 19.26
CA GLU A 77 4.92 -14.80 19.43
C GLU A 77 4.04 -15.76 18.61
N ASN A 78 2.72 -15.54 18.58
CA ASN A 78 1.79 -16.27 17.71
C ASN A 78 1.99 -16.00 16.19
N GLN A 79 2.86 -15.06 15.82
CA GLN A 79 3.24 -14.73 14.45
C GLN A 79 4.72 -15.07 14.16
N ARG A 80 5.43 -15.74 15.09
CA ARG A 80 6.81 -16.16 14.91
C ARG A 80 6.90 -17.27 13.86
N ASN A 81 7.41 -16.94 12.69
CA ASN A 81 7.86 -17.90 11.69
C ASN A 81 9.34 -18.29 11.94
N LEU A 82 9.66 -19.58 11.88
CA LEU A 82 11.01 -20.15 12.02
C LEU A 82 11.43 -21.00 10.82
N ASP A 83 10.56 -21.16 9.82
CA ASP A 83 10.69 -22.15 8.75
C ASP A 83 11.75 -21.74 7.71
N HIS A 84 12.03 -20.44 7.59
CA HIS A 84 12.99 -19.90 6.64
C HIS A 84 14.46 -20.00 7.08
N VAL A 85 15.34 -20.32 6.15
CA VAL A 85 16.81 -20.22 6.25
C VAL A 85 17.28 -18.89 5.66
N MET A 86 17.29 -17.86 6.49
CA MET A 86 17.58 -16.47 6.09
C MET A 86 19.07 -16.16 6.25
N LEU A 87 19.67 -15.68 5.16
CA LEU A 87 21.11 -15.48 5.02
C LEU A 87 21.43 -14.02 4.73
N HIS A 88 22.23 -13.39 5.59
CA HIS A 88 22.81 -12.06 5.36
C HIS A 88 24.31 -12.19 5.12
N ILE A 89 24.81 -11.62 4.02
CA ILE A 89 26.23 -11.70 3.62
C ILE A 89 26.81 -10.29 3.46
N ASP A 90 28.04 -10.08 3.92
CA ASP A 90 28.74 -8.80 3.93
C ASP A 90 30.22 -9.02 3.52
N MET A 91 30.66 -8.33 2.46
CA MET A 91 31.99 -8.45 1.87
C MET A 91 33.07 -7.75 2.71
N ASP A 92 34.10 -8.48 3.11
CA ASP A 92 35.06 -8.05 4.13
C ASP A 92 35.83 -6.78 3.76
N ALA A 93 35.49 -5.67 4.42
CA ALA A 93 36.12 -4.37 4.17
C ALA A 93 36.16 -4.02 2.67
N PHE A 94 35.10 -4.38 1.94
CA PHE A 94 35.08 -4.60 0.49
C PHE A 94 36.00 -3.73 -0.38
N TYR A 95 35.85 -2.39 -0.36
CA TYR A 95 36.68 -1.52 -1.21
C TYR A 95 38.17 -1.65 -0.89
N ALA A 96 38.53 -1.75 0.39
CA ALA A 96 39.91 -1.98 0.83
C ALA A 96 40.39 -3.38 0.38
N ALA A 97 39.55 -4.41 0.48
CA ALA A 97 39.91 -5.75 0.00
C ALA A 97 40.11 -5.81 -1.54
N VAL A 98 39.33 -5.06 -2.32
CA VAL A 98 39.51 -4.94 -3.77
C VAL A 98 40.85 -4.26 -4.10
N GLU A 99 41.20 -3.15 -3.44
CA GLU A 99 42.51 -2.51 -3.68
C GLU A 99 43.67 -3.37 -3.16
N MET A 100 43.54 -4.06 -2.02
CA MET A 100 44.56 -4.99 -1.49
C MET A 100 44.74 -6.26 -2.34
N ARG A 101 43.69 -6.72 -3.03
CA ARG A 101 43.81 -7.78 -4.04
C ARG A 101 44.61 -7.28 -5.23
N ASP A 102 44.18 -6.15 -5.80
CA ASP A 102 44.73 -5.57 -7.03
C ASP A 102 46.17 -5.05 -6.85
N ASP A 103 46.51 -4.51 -5.68
CA ASP A 103 47.85 -4.11 -5.26
C ASP A 103 48.27 -4.84 -3.96
N PRO A 104 49.09 -5.90 -4.07
CA PRO A 104 49.56 -6.66 -2.92
C PRO A 104 50.34 -5.85 -1.89
N SER A 105 50.94 -4.70 -2.25
CA SER A 105 51.71 -3.87 -1.31
C SER A 105 50.86 -3.23 -0.21
N LEU A 106 49.54 -3.22 -0.38
CA LEU A 106 48.58 -2.63 0.54
C LEU A 106 48.08 -3.59 1.64
N ARG A 107 48.43 -4.88 1.57
CA ARG A 107 47.87 -5.94 2.43
C ARG A 107 48.30 -5.81 3.89
N ASP A 108 49.60 -5.83 4.12
CA ASP A 108 50.19 -5.95 5.47
C ASP A 108 50.29 -4.60 6.20
N ILE A 109 50.05 -3.49 5.48
CA ILE A 109 50.10 -2.12 6.00
C ILE A 109 48.71 -1.59 6.39
N PRO A 110 48.61 -0.64 7.33
CA PRO A 110 47.37 0.11 7.56
C PRO A 110 46.96 0.89 6.30
N MET A 111 45.80 0.57 5.72
CA MET A 111 45.29 1.30 4.54
C MET A 111 43.79 1.63 4.66
N ALA A 112 43.36 2.67 3.94
CA ALA A 112 41.95 3.02 3.79
C ALA A 112 41.63 3.59 2.41
N VAL A 113 40.48 3.21 1.86
CA VAL A 113 39.91 3.81 0.65
C VAL A 113 39.13 5.07 1.02
N GLY A 114 39.46 6.19 0.39
CA GLY A 114 38.87 7.50 0.67
C GLY A 114 39.75 8.67 0.24
N GLU A 115 39.51 9.81 0.88
CA GLU A 115 40.28 11.04 0.76
C GLU A 115 40.74 11.55 2.13
N THR A 116 41.64 12.52 2.15
CA THR A 116 41.93 13.34 3.35
C THR A 116 40.66 14.01 3.91
N SER A 117 39.65 14.28 3.07
CA SER A 117 38.35 14.83 3.46
C SER A 117 37.49 13.81 4.24
N MET A 118 37.45 12.54 3.80
CA MET A 118 36.60 11.49 4.35
C MET A 118 37.07 10.09 3.92
N LEU A 119 37.15 9.15 4.86
CA LEU A 119 37.43 7.74 4.61
C LEU A 119 36.14 6.94 4.44
N SER A 120 36.06 6.11 3.40
CA SER A 120 34.95 5.18 3.18
C SER A 120 35.16 3.85 3.87
N THR A 121 36.32 3.20 3.67
CA THR A 121 36.55 1.82 4.13
C THR A 121 38.01 1.61 4.54
N SER A 122 38.25 1.16 5.76
CA SER A 122 39.60 0.80 6.27
C SER A 122 39.80 -0.71 6.34
N ASN A 123 41.02 -1.17 5.99
CA ASN A 123 41.42 -2.56 6.21
C ASN A 123 41.57 -2.85 7.72
N TYR A 124 41.57 -4.13 8.09
CA TYR A 124 41.63 -4.53 9.50
C TYR A 124 42.94 -4.11 10.19
N HIS A 125 44.03 -3.89 9.44
CA HIS A 125 45.30 -3.35 9.97
C HIS A 125 45.14 -1.88 10.40
N ALA A 126 44.40 -1.06 9.66
CA ALA A 126 44.08 0.32 10.04
C ALA A 126 43.02 0.41 11.15
N ARG A 127 42.06 -0.53 11.21
CA ARG A 127 41.06 -0.58 12.30
C ARG A 127 41.71 -0.77 13.67
N LYS A 128 42.82 -1.52 13.76
CA LYS A 128 43.69 -1.65 14.97
C LYS A 128 44.31 -0.33 15.49
N TYR A 129 44.10 0.79 14.81
CA TYR A 129 44.48 2.14 15.27
C TYR A 129 43.25 3.05 15.49
N GLY A 130 42.02 2.53 15.40
CA GLY A 130 40.78 3.30 15.48
C GLY A 130 40.34 3.95 14.16
N VAL A 131 41.05 3.72 13.05
CA VAL A 131 40.73 4.29 11.73
C VAL A 131 39.48 3.60 11.15
N ARG A 132 38.45 4.39 10.84
CA ARG A 132 37.10 3.89 10.53
C ARG A 132 36.42 4.64 9.38
N SER A 133 35.46 3.97 8.74
CA SER A 133 34.48 4.58 7.82
C SER A 133 33.82 5.82 8.44
N GLY A 134 33.66 6.89 7.66
CA GLY A 134 33.02 8.13 8.11
C GLY A 134 33.91 9.01 9.00
N MET A 135 35.22 8.77 9.02
CA MET A 135 36.23 9.61 9.67
C MET A 135 36.99 10.44 8.62
N PRO A 136 37.32 11.71 8.87
CA PRO A 136 38.21 12.47 7.99
C PRO A 136 39.60 11.84 7.90
N GLY A 137 40.17 11.73 6.69
CA GLY A 137 41.47 11.09 6.47
C GLY A 137 42.62 11.74 7.24
N PHE A 138 42.58 13.06 7.49
CA PHE A 138 43.57 13.72 8.33
C PHE A 138 43.54 13.26 9.80
N ILE A 139 42.37 12.89 10.35
CA ILE A 139 42.27 12.28 11.69
C ILE A 139 42.77 10.83 11.63
N GLY A 140 42.47 10.10 10.55
CA GLY A 140 43.03 8.78 10.30
C GLY A 140 44.57 8.75 10.32
N LEU A 141 45.21 9.75 9.70
CA LEU A 141 46.67 9.94 9.71
C LEU A 141 47.22 10.34 11.08
N LYS A 142 46.44 11.01 11.95
CA LYS A 142 46.84 11.32 13.34
C LYS A 142 46.73 10.10 14.25
N LEU A 143 45.76 9.23 14.02
CA LEU A 143 45.61 7.95 14.73
C LEU A 143 46.64 6.91 14.26
N CYS A 144 46.94 6.89 12.96
CA CYS A 144 47.93 6.00 12.35
C CYS A 144 48.79 6.77 11.33
N PRO A 145 49.97 7.29 11.71
CA PRO A 145 50.86 8.01 10.80
C PRO A 145 51.38 7.18 9.61
N LYS A 146 51.24 5.85 9.65
CA LYS A 146 51.57 4.93 8.56
C LYS A 146 50.38 4.62 7.63
N LEU A 147 49.23 5.28 7.80
CA LEU A 147 48.01 5.01 7.04
C LEU A 147 48.16 5.39 5.56
N LYS A 148 48.12 4.39 4.68
CA LYS A 148 48.04 4.60 3.22
C LYS A 148 46.59 4.90 2.83
N ILE A 149 46.30 6.14 2.42
CA ILE A 149 45.01 6.51 1.84
C ILE A 149 45.06 6.26 0.31
N VAL A 150 44.00 5.66 -0.24
CA VAL A 150 43.85 5.34 -1.67
C VAL A 150 42.50 5.87 -2.17
N SER A 151 42.47 6.56 -3.31
CA SER A 151 41.24 7.10 -3.90
C SER A 151 40.30 6.00 -4.43
N HIS A 152 39.00 6.26 -4.44
CA HIS A 152 37.99 5.29 -4.87
C HIS A 152 38.10 4.92 -6.36
N ASN A 153 37.83 3.65 -6.67
CA ASN A 153 37.59 3.19 -8.03
C ASN A 153 36.31 2.34 -8.11
N PHE A 154 35.17 3.03 -8.22
CA PHE A 154 33.84 2.39 -8.27
C PHE A 154 33.66 1.41 -9.44
N SER A 155 34.44 1.51 -10.52
CA SER A 155 34.40 0.55 -11.63
C SER A 155 34.90 -0.83 -11.19
N LYS A 156 36.01 -0.88 -10.43
CA LYS A 156 36.49 -2.13 -9.80
C LYS A 156 35.45 -2.72 -8.84
N TYR A 157 34.87 -1.88 -7.97
CA TYR A 157 33.96 -2.34 -6.92
C TYR A 157 32.66 -2.90 -7.53
N ARG A 158 32.10 -2.25 -8.56
CA ARG A 158 30.94 -2.77 -9.31
C ARG A 158 31.26 -4.10 -10.01
N LYS A 159 32.43 -4.23 -10.66
CA LYS A 159 32.85 -5.49 -11.31
C LYS A 159 33.02 -6.64 -10.33
N ALA A 160 33.63 -6.39 -9.16
CA ALA A 160 33.75 -7.41 -8.11
C ALA A 160 32.38 -7.80 -7.54
N SER A 161 31.53 -6.80 -7.26
CA SER A 161 30.15 -7.00 -6.76
C SER A 161 29.29 -7.83 -7.72
N HIS A 162 29.37 -7.56 -9.03
CA HIS A 162 28.62 -8.31 -10.05
C HIS A 162 28.99 -9.81 -10.09
N ILE A 163 30.28 -10.16 -9.94
CA ILE A 163 30.72 -11.56 -9.89
C ILE A 163 30.16 -12.25 -8.63
N VAL A 164 30.12 -11.54 -7.50
CA VAL A 164 29.51 -12.04 -6.26
C VAL A 164 28.00 -12.23 -6.42
N GLN A 165 27.31 -11.26 -7.04
CA GLN A 165 25.88 -11.31 -7.30
C GLN A 165 25.48 -12.49 -8.19
N LEU A 166 26.26 -12.79 -9.23
CA LEU A 166 26.03 -13.96 -10.09
C LEU A 166 26.07 -15.28 -9.29
N ILE A 167 27.06 -15.44 -8.40
CA ILE A 167 27.18 -16.62 -7.53
C ILE A 167 25.97 -16.70 -6.58
N PHE A 168 25.55 -15.58 -5.99
CA PHE A 168 24.43 -15.56 -5.05
C PHE A 168 23.07 -15.88 -5.72
N ASN A 169 22.84 -15.43 -6.96
CA ASN A 169 21.62 -15.75 -7.72
C ASN A 169 21.39 -17.26 -7.91
N GLU A 170 22.45 -18.09 -7.88
CA GLU A 170 22.34 -19.56 -7.99
C GLU A 170 21.74 -20.23 -6.75
N TYR A 171 21.83 -19.57 -5.58
CA TYR A 171 21.31 -20.09 -4.30
C TYR A 171 19.97 -19.44 -3.91
N ASP A 172 19.71 -18.20 -4.35
CA ASP A 172 18.41 -17.53 -4.23
C ASP A 172 18.09 -16.71 -5.49
N PRO A 173 17.16 -17.16 -6.35
CA PRO A 173 16.69 -16.40 -7.50
C PRO A 173 15.98 -15.07 -7.17
N ASN A 174 15.60 -14.84 -5.91
CA ASN A 174 15.00 -13.60 -5.41
C ASN A 174 16.01 -12.69 -4.67
N LEU A 175 17.32 -12.94 -4.82
CA LEU A 175 18.43 -12.21 -4.21
C LEU A 175 18.20 -10.69 -4.10
N SER A 176 18.31 -10.16 -2.88
CA SER A 176 18.25 -8.73 -2.61
C SER A 176 19.63 -8.18 -2.24
N MET A 177 20.20 -7.35 -3.13
CA MET A 177 21.45 -6.63 -2.88
C MET A 177 21.16 -5.29 -2.18
N GLY A 178 21.53 -5.18 -0.89
CA GLY A 178 21.39 -3.94 -0.11
C GLY A 178 22.44 -2.89 -0.46
N SER A 179 23.60 -3.31 -0.95
CA SER A 179 24.68 -2.44 -1.46
C SER A 179 25.53 -3.18 -2.50
N LEU A 180 26.75 -2.72 -2.79
CA LEU A 180 27.71 -3.49 -3.59
C LEU A 180 28.37 -4.64 -2.80
N ASP A 181 28.37 -4.51 -1.47
CA ASP A 181 29.02 -5.38 -0.50
C ASP A 181 28.05 -6.16 0.40
N GLU A 182 26.77 -5.80 0.42
CA GLU A 182 25.77 -6.34 1.34
C GLU A 182 24.63 -7.05 0.59
N ALA A 183 24.36 -8.31 0.95
CA ALA A 183 23.37 -9.18 0.30
C ALA A 183 22.46 -9.88 1.31
N TYR A 184 21.23 -10.17 0.87
CA TYR A 184 20.17 -10.83 1.61
C TYR A 184 19.56 -11.93 0.74
N MET A 185 19.54 -13.17 1.22
CA MET A 185 19.12 -14.37 0.49
C MET A 185 18.24 -15.27 1.35
N ASP A 186 17.12 -15.75 0.81
CA ASP A 186 16.30 -16.81 1.41
C ASP A 186 16.65 -18.13 0.72
N ILE A 187 17.55 -18.90 1.35
CA ILE A 187 18.02 -20.17 0.79
C ILE A 187 17.14 -21.36 1.18
N THR A 188 15.96 -21.16 1.76
CA THR A 188 15.05 -22.25 2.22
C THR A 188 14.76 -23.26 1.11
N ASN A 189 14.39 -22.78 -0.08
CA ASN A 189 14.11 -23.64 -1.23
C ASN A 189 15.37 -24.35 -1.74
N PHE A 190 16.55 -23.75 -1.62
CA PHE A 190 17.82 -24.41 -1.94
C PHE A 190 18.11 -25.54 -0.94
N MET A 191 17.98 -25.27 0.36
CA MET A 191 18.20 -26.27 1.43
C MET A 191 17.25 -27.47 1.29
N MET A 192 15.97 -27.26 0.95
CA MET A 192 15.02 -28.35 0.70
C MET A 192 15.41 -29.26 -0.48
N ASN A 193 16.11 -28.71 -1.48
CA ASN A 193 16.56 -29.46 -2.66
C ASN A 193 17.97 -30.07 -2.50
N ARG A 194 18.77 -29.60 -1.53
CA ARG A 194 20.17 -30.00 -1.32
C ARG A 194 20.30 -31.34 -0.59
N LYS A 195 20.08 -32.44 -1.34
CA LYS A 195 20.10 -33.82 -0.81
C LYS A 195 21.50 -34.43 -0.65
N GLU A 196 22.47 -33.96 -1.42
CA GLU A 196 23.81 -34.56 -1.53
C GLU A 196 24.93 -33.55 -1.23
N SER A 197 26.12 -34.05 -0.88
CA SER A 197 27.30 -33.20 -0.67
C SER A 197 27.92 -32.76 -2.00
N ASN A 198 28.29 -31.49 -2.13
CA ASN A 198 28.91 -30.94 -3.34
C ASN A 198 30.44 -31.02 -3.25
N ILE A 199 31.12 -31.37 -4.35
CA ILE A 199 32.58 -31.44 -4.40
C ILE A 199 33.10 -30.37 -5.36
N LEU A 200 33.70 -29.33 -4.81
CA LEU A 200 34.24 -28.20 -5.58
C LEU A 200 35.78 -28.23 -5.62
N SER A 201 36.33 -27.78 -6.75
CA SER A 201 37.78 -27.65 -6.91
C SER A 201 38.27 -26.35 -6.28
N ARG A 202 39.26 -26.44 -5.39
CA ARG A 202 39.91 -25.31 -4.73
C ARG A 202 41.24 -25.00 -5.43
N LYS A 203 41.46 -23.71 -5.66
CA LYS A 203 42.73 -23.12 -6.11
C LYS A 203 43.31 -22.28 -4.98
N ARG A 204 44.61 -22.43 -4.73
CA ARG A 204 45.40 -21.60 -3.78
C ARG A 204 46.78 -21.32 -4.39
N TYR A 205 47.45 -20.25 -3.96
CA TYR A 205 48.77 -19.88 -4.49
C TYR A 205 49.83 -19.78 -3.39
N LYS A 206 51.04 -20.28 -3.66
CA LYS A 206 52.25 -20.18 -2.82
C LYS A 206 53.48 -19.77 -3.64
N GLY A 207 54.58 -19.42 -2.97
CA GLY A 207 55.84 -19.00 -3.59
C GLY A 207 56.01 -17.48 -3.72
N ASP A 208 57.06 -17.04 -4.42
CA ASP A 208 57.55 -15.65 -4.37
C ASP A 208 56.58 -14.61 -4.94
N CYS A 209 55.65 -15.02 -5.80
CA CYS A 209 54.57 -14.18 -6.30
C CYS A 209 53.28 -14.29 -5.45
N VAL A 210 53.03 -13.26 -4.64
CA VAL A 210 51.75 -13.05 -3.92
C VAL A 210 50.66 -12.35 -4.73
N CYS A 211 50.81 -12.19 -6.06
CA CYS A 211 49.91 -11.34 -6.87
C CYS A 211 48.51 -11.93 -7.14
N ARG A 212 48.30 -13.24 -6.96
CA ARG A 212 46.96 -13.88 -6.99
C ARG A 212 46.47 -14.14 -5.57
N LEU A 213 45.16 -14.32 -5.43
CA LEU A 213 44.47 -14.76 -4.21
C LEU A 213 43.51 -15.93 -4.57
N PRO A 214 43.15 -16.80 -3.60
CA PRO A 214 43.64 -16.84 -2.22
C PRO A 214 45.07 -17.42 -2.11
N LEU A 215 45.84 -16.94 -1.13
CA LEU A 215 47.11 -17.59 -0.75
C LEU A 215 46.82 -18.85 0.09
N VAL A 216 47.80 -19.74 0.16
CA VAL A 216 47.81 -20.86 1.12
C VAL A 216 47.99 -20.31 2.54
N ASN A 217 47.22 -20.82 3.50
CA ASN A 217 47.38 -20.56 4.93
C ASN A 217 47.64 -21.89 5.67
N ASP A 218 48.39 -21.84 6.78
CA ASP A 218 48.71 -23.03 7.58
C ASP A 218 47.48 -23.69 8.22
N ASN A 219 46.40 -22.93 8.38
CA ASN A 219 45.11 -23.37 8.93
C ASN A 219 44.11 -23.85 7.85
N ASP A 220 44.51 -23.95 6.58
CA ASP A 220 43.60 -24.40 5.51
C ASP A 220 43.21 -25.88 5.69
N GLU A 221 41.91 -26.19 5.63
CA GLU A 221 41.39 -27.57 5.70
C GLU A 221 42.04 -28.48 4.65
N LYS A 222 42.32 -29.75 5.00
CA LYS A 222 42.89 -30.73 4.08
C LYS A 222 41.88 -31.07 2.96
N GLY A 223 42.36 -31.13 1.72
CA GLY A 223 41.53 -31.55 0.59
C GLY A 223 41.25 -33.07 0.60
N ILE A 224 40.23 -33.49 -0.15
CA ILE A 224 39.82 -34.90 -0.26
C ILE A 224 40.61 -35.72 -1.30
N CYS A 225 41.59 -35.08 -1.96
CA CYS A 225 42.44 -35.70 -2.99
C CYS A 225 43.88 -35.19 -2.86
N GLU A 226 44.80 -35.84 -3.57
CA GLU A 226 46.17 -35.36 -3.71
C GLU A 226 46.21 -33.96 -4.33
N ILE A 227 47.21 -33.17 -3.92
CA ILE A 227 47.37 -31.77 -4.34
C ILE A 227 48.19 -31.74 -5.63
N GLN A 228 47.61 -31.22 -6.71
CA GLN A 228 48.32 -30.99 -7.96
C GLN A 228 49.03 -29.63 -7.90
N GLU A 229 50.34 -29.61 -8.10
CA GLU A 229 51.14 -28.37 -8.10
C GLU A 229 51.44 -27.92 -9.53
N ILE A 230 50.89 -26.76 -9.94
CA ILE A 230 51.15 -26.15 -11.25
C ILE A 230 52.04 -24.91 -11.05
N LYS A 231 53.26 -24.96 -11.57
CA LYS A 231 54.18 -23.82 -11.63
C LYS A 231 53.78 -22.86 -12.75
N GLU A 232 53.70 -21.56 -12.44
CA GLU A 232 53.42 -20.50 -13.43
C GLU A 232 54.17 -19.20 -13.10
N VAL A 233 54.63 -18.48 -14.13
CA VAL A 233 55.30 -17.18 -13.98
C VAL A 233 54.26 -16.06 -14.01
N CYS A 234 54.28 -15.16 -13.03
CA CYS A 234 53.29 -14.10 -12.96
C CYS A 234 53.62 -12.90 -13.86
N THR A 235 52.80 -12.68 -14.88
CA THR A 235 52.84 -11.52 -15.80
C THR A 235 52.80 -10.12 -15.16
N LYS A 236 52.54 -9.99 -13.85
CA LYS A 236 52.53 -8.71 -13.12
C LYS A 236 53.87 -8.39 -12.42
N CYS A 237 54.66 -9.40 -12.07
CA CYS A 237 55.88 -9.23 -11.27
C CYS A 237 57.06 -10.13 -11.70
N ASN A 238 56.88 -10.93 -12.74
CA ASN A 238 57.84 -11.87 -13.34
C ASN A 238 58.47 -12.90 -12.38
N LYS A 239 57.90 -13.05 -11.18
CA LYS A 239 58.24 -14.11 -10.22
C LYS A 239 57.41 -15.36 -10.46
N GLU A 240 57.98 -16.51 -10.14
CA GLU A 240 57.27 -17.79 -10.11
C GLU A 240 56.23 -17.81 -8.96
N ARG A 241 55.09 -18.49 -9.19
CA ARG A 241 54.20 -19.00 -8.14
C ARG A 241 53.82 -20.43 -8.46
N ILE A 242 53.43 -21.14 -7.41
CA ILE A 242 52.85 -22.48 -7.52
C ILE A 242 51.36 -22.34 -7.21
N CYS A 243 50.51 -22.68 -8.18
CA CYS A 243 49.09 -22.89 -7.99
C CYS A 243 48.87 -24.31 -7.47
N LEU A 244 48.29 -24.45 -6.27
CA LEU A 244 47.81 -25.71 -5.73
C LEU A 244 46.36 -25.92 -6.18
N LEU A 245 46.09 -27.08 -6.77
CA LEU A 245 44.74 -27.54 -7.07
C LEU A 245 44.43 -28.78 -6.22
N ASP A 246 43.36 -28.70 -5.43
CA ASP A 246 42.78 -29.82 -4.69
C ASP A 246 41.24 -29.72 -4.70
N LYS A 247 40.55 -30.63 -4.03
CA LYS A 247 39.08 -30.63 -3.93
C LYS A 247 38.63 -30.55 -2.47
N ILE A 248 37.54 -29.83 -2.22
CA ILE A 248 36.81 -29.81 -0.94
C ILE A 248 35.42 -30.40 -1.16
N ILE A 249 34.95 -31.17 -0.18
CA ILE A 249 33.55 -31.57 -0.05
C ILE A 249 32.81 -30.61 0.89
N PHE A 250 31.62 -30.18 0.49
CA PHE A 250 30.70 -29.38 1.30
C PHE A 250 29.44 -30.19 1.60
N GLY A 251 29.05 -30.26 2.86
CA GLY A 251 27.89 -31.03 3.33
C GLY A 251 26.52 -30.50 2.88
N ILE A 252 25.49 -30.92 3.60
CA ILE A 252 24.07 -30.57 3.36
C ILE A 252 23.45 -29.67 4.44
N THR A 253 24.22 -29.29 5.46
CA THR A 253 23.73 -28.42 6.56
C THR A 253 23.73 -26.95 6.14
N GLU A 254 22.93 -26.12 6.83
CA GLU A 254 22.86 -24.67 6.58
C GLU A 254 24.24 -24.01 6.66
N ALA A 255 25.04 -24.37 7.67
CA ALA A 255 26.43 -23.94 7.80
C ALA A 255 27.34 -24.38 6.63
N GLU A 256 27.23 -25.63 6.16
CA GLU A 256 28.08 -26.14 5.09
C GLU A 256 27.73 -25.53 3.72
N VAL A 257 26.45 -25.28 3.43
CA VAL A 257 26.03 -24.55 2.23
C VAL A 257 26.51 -23.09 2.27
N VAL A 258 26.47 -22.43 3.44
CA VAL A 258 27.00 -21.06 3.58
C VAL A 258 28.54 -21.02 3.51
N LYS A 259 29.21 -22.08 3.99
CA LYS A 259 30.66 -22.28 3.81
C LYS A 259 31.01 -22.45 2.32
N GLU A 260 30.19 -23.19 1.56
CA GLU A 260 30.30 -23.34 0.11
C GLU A 260 30.14 -22.00 -0.62
N ILE A 261 29.09 -21.22 -0.31
CA ILE A 261 28.84 -19.89 -0.89
C ILE A 261 30.05 -18.97 -0.68
N ARG A 262 30.54 -18.88 0.57
CA ARG A 262 31.70 -18.04 0.93
C ARG A 262 32.98 -18.52 0.24
N PHE A 263 33.18 -19.83 0.14
CA PHE A 263 34.29 -20.43 -0.61
C PHE A 263 34.23 -20.06 -2.10
N ARG A 264 33.07 -20.19 -2.75
CA ARG A 264 32.89 -19.83 -4.18
C ARG A 264 33.16 -18.35 -4.45
N VAL A 265 32.74 -17.47 -3.55
CA VAL A 265 33.09 -16.03 -3.61
C VAL A 265 34.61 -15.84 -3.56
N GLN A 266 35.30 -16.51 -2.62
CA GLN A 266 36.76 -16.41 -2.49
C GLN A 266 37.50 -16.96 -3.72
N GLN A 267 37.08 -18.10 -4.24
CA GLN A 267 37.67 -18.72 -5.44
C GLN A 267 37.48 -17.86 -6.70
N SER A 268 36.31 -17.24 -6.85
CA SER A 268 35.96 -16.48 -8.06
C SER A 268 36.49 -15.05 -8.06
N THR A 269 36.64 -14.43 -6.88
CA THR A 269 36.97 -12.99 -6.77
C THR A 269 38.31 -12.71 -6.09
N GLY A 270 38.85 -13.65 -5.33
CA GLY A 270 39.99 -13.45 -4.42
C GLY A 270 39.64 -12.68 -3.13
N LEU A 271 38.36 -12.41 -2.85
CA LEU A 271 37.87 -11.62 -1.71
C LEU A 271 37.09 -12.51 -0.74
N THR A 272 37.07 -12.16 0.55
CA THR A 272 36.27 -12.89 1.55
C THR A 272 34.97 -12.16 1.89
N CYS A 273 34.02 -12.92 2.44
CA CYS A 273 32.81 -12.40 3.05
C CYS A 273 32.47 -13.15 4.34
N SER A 274 31.74 -12.45 5.20
CA SER A 274 31.14 -13.00 6.41
C SER A 274 29.63 -13.12 6.26
N ALA A 275 29.06 -14.12 6.92
CA ALA A 275 27.67 -14.48 6.76
C ALA A 275 26.97 -14.76 8.10
N GLY A 276 25.70 -14.39 8.20
CA GLY A 276 24.83 -14.72 9.32
C GLY A 276 23.63 -15.55 8.87
N ILE A 277 23.41 -16.68 9.53
CA ILE A 277 22.32 -17.63 9.25
C ILE A 277 21.32 -17.57 10.41
N ALA A 278 20.04 -17.35 10.13
CA ALA A 278 18.98 -17.31 11.14
C ALA A 278 17.58 -17.49 10.53
N ALA A 279 16.53 -17.35 11.35
CA ALA A 279 15.13 -17.45 10.92
C ALA A 279 14.55 -16.18 10.24
N ASN A 280 15.20 -15.02 10.33
CA ASN A 280 14.71 -13.76 9.74
C ASN A 280 15.84 -12.73 9.52
N TRP A 281 15.57 -11.67 8.75
CA TRP A 281 16.57 -10.67 8.35
C TRP A 281 17.20 -9.88 9.51
N LEU A 282 16.47 -9.67 10.60
CA LEU A 282 16.98 -8.96 11.78
C LEU A 282 18.09 -9.79 12.43
N LEU A 283 17.79 -11.07 12.71
CA LEU A 283 18.74 -12.00 13.32
C LEU A 283 19.92 -12.29 12.39
N ALA A 284 19.66 -12.58 11.11
CA ALA A 284 20.70 -12.89 10.12
C ALA A 284 21.74 -11.75 10.01
N LYS A 285 21.27 -10.50 9.92
CA LYS A 285 22.16 -9.34 9.86
C LYS A 285 23.02 -9.18 11.10
N ILE A 286 22.45 -9.36 12.31
CA ILE A 286 23.20 -9.31 13.57
C ILE A 286 24.26 -10.42 13.61
N CYS A 287 23.90 -11.64 13.19
CA CYS A 287 24.80 -12.80 13.17
C CYS A 287 26.01 -12.56 12.24
N SER A 288 25.81 -11.93 11.09
CA SER A 288 26.90 -11.63 10.14
C SER A 288 28.03 -10.79 10.76
N ASP A 289 27.73 -9.96 11.76
CA ASP A 289 28.66 -9.01 12.39
C ASP A 289 29.49 -9.63 13.53
N ILE A 290 29.20 -10.88 13.93
CA ILE A 290 29.84 -11.53 15.09
C ILE A 290 31.23 -12.06 14.72
N ASN A 291 31.31 -12.88 13.67
CA ASN A 291 32.53 -13.58 13.27
C ASN A 291 33.23 -12.91 12.06
N LYS A 292 33.24 -11.57 11.99
CA LYS A 292 33.98 -10.81 10.96
C LYS A 292 35.45 -10.61 11.37
N PRO A 293 36.44 -10.71 10.45
CA PRO A 293 36.32 -11.09 9.04
C PRO A 293 36.30 -12.59 8.77
N ASN A 294 35.85 -12.96 7.57
CA ASN A 294 35.96 -14.30 6.97
C ASN A 294 35.49 -15.46 7.87
N GLY A 295 34.48 -15.20 8.71
CA GLY A 295 33.76 -16.20 9.48
C GLY A 295 32.26 -16.08 9.27
N GLN A 296 31.53 -17.08 9.73
CA GLN A 296 30.06 -17.10 9.71
C GLN A 296 29.52 -17.39 11.11
N PHE A 297 28.26 -17.04 11.36
CA PHE A 297 27.56 -17.38 12.60
C PHE A 297 26.17 -17.93 12.29
N GLU A 298 25.85 -19.09 12.86
CA GLU A 298 24.56 -19.74 12.77
C GLU A 298 23.82 -19.57 14.09
N LEU A 299 22.65 -18.93 14.06
CA LEU A 299 21.70 -18.91 15.17
C LEU A 299 20.58 -19.89 14.84
N LYS A 300 20.55 -21.02 15.56
CA LYS A 300 19.58 -22.09 15.27
C LYS A 300 18.14 -21.57 15.30
N ARG A 301 17.34 -22.09 14.39
CA ARG A 301 15.94 -21.68 14.15
C ARG A 301 14.96 -22.25 15.17
N ASN A 302 15.33 -22.24 16.46
CA ASN A 302 14.44 -22.55 17.57
C ASN A 302 14.26 -21.32 18.47
N ARG A 303 13.13 -21.24 19.18
CA ARG A 303 12.76 -20.05 19.94
C ARG A 303 13.69 -19.83 21.14
N GLU A 304 14.15 -20.90 21.76
CA GLU A 304 14.89 -20.90 23.02
C GLU A 304 16.29 -20.31 22.85
N GLU A 305 17.01 -20.74 21.80
CA GLU A 305 18.32 -20.17 21.43
C GLU A 305 18.19 -18.73 20.90
N ILE A 306 17.16 -18.42 20.11
CA ILE A 306 16.90 -17.04 19.64
C ILE A 306 16.65 -16.09 20.82
N MET A 307 15.82 -16.48 21.78
CA MET A 307 15.53 -15.64 22.95
C MET A 307 16.77 -15.50 23.85
N GLU A 308 17.55 -16.56 24.06
CA GLU A 308 18.77 -16.50 24.87
C GLU A 308 19.86 -15.64 24.22
N PHE A 309 20.00 -15.73 22.90
CA PHE A 309 20.86 -14.86 22.11
C PHE A 309 20.45 -13.39 22.23
N MET A 310 19.16 -13.07 22.04
CA MET A 310 18.69 -11.69 22.10
C MET A 310 18.80 -11.09 23.50
N ARG A 311 18.43 -11.81 24.57
CA ARG A 311 18.56 -11.33 25.97
C ARG A 311 19.94 -10.73 26.27
N LYS A 312 21.00 -11.44 25.88
CA LYS A 312 22.41 -11.06 26.10
C LYS A 312 22.91 -9.96 25.16
N LEU A 313 22.20 -9.65 24.08
CA LEU A 313 22.66 -8.71 23.07
C LEU A 313 22.54 -7.26 23.54
N HIS A 314 23.64 -6.51 23.50
CA HIS A 314 23.68 -5.09 23.80
C HIS A 314 22.99 -4.26 22.69
N VAL A 315 22.01 -3.41 23.03
CA VAL A 315 21.08 -2.78 22.06
C VAL A 315 21.77 -2.02 20.92
N ARG A 316 22.94 -1.41 21.17
CA ARG A 316 23.74 -0.71 20.16
C ARG A 316 24.33 -1.61 19.05
N LYS A 317 24.25 -2.94 19.16
CA LYS A 317 24.59 -3.91 18.08
C LYS A 317 23.43 -4.09 17.07
N ILE A 318 22.24 -3.61 17.37
CA ILE A 318 21.01 -3.92 16.61
C ILE A 318 20.80 -2.89 15.51
N ASN A 319 20.41 -3.36 14.32
CA ASN A 319 20.10 -2.48 13.20
C ASN A 319 18.95 -1.52 13.56
N GLY A 320 19.06 -0.24 13.16
CA GLY A 320 18.13 0.82 13.57
C GLY A 320 18.47 1.52 14.90
N ILE A 321 19.17 0.87 15.84
CA ILE A 321 19.55 1.50 17.12
C ILE A 321 20.85 2.31 16.96
N GLY A 322 20.72 3.47 16.32
CA GLY A 322 21.77 4.47 16.16
C GLY A 322 22.10 5.27 17.43
N GLN A 323 23.07 6.18 17.34
CA GLN A 323 23.58 6.96 18.50
C GLN A 323 22.47 7.72 19.27
N GLN A 324 21.51 8.31 18.56
CA GLN A 324 20.42 9.07 19.20
C GLN A 324 19.46 8.13 19.93
N THR A 325 19.00 7.06 19.28
CA THR A 325 18.13 6.04 19.88
C THR A 325 18.78 5.39 21.10
N TYR A 326 20.06 5.00 21.00
CA TYR A 326 20.81 4.47 22.15
C TYR A 326 20.98 5.52 23.26
N GLY A 327 21.19 6.79 22.93
CA GLY A 327 21.26 7.87 23.91
C GLY A 327 19.97 8.05 24.71
N LEU A 328 18.80 7.93 24.06
CA LEU A 328 17.50 7.92 24.74
C LEU A 328 17.33 6.68 25.61
N LEU A 329 17.61 5.48 25.08
CA LEU A 329 17.48 4.22 25.82
C LEU A 329 18.40 4.15 27.05
N LYS A 330 19.66 4.56 26.90
CA LYS A 330 20.64 4.61 27.98
C LYS A 330 20.23 5.56 29.12
N ALA A 331 19.45 6.61 28.83
CA ALA A 331 18.96 7.52 29.86
C ALA A 331 17.86 6.92 30.77
N PHE A 332 17.39 5.71 30.44
CA PHE A 332 16.50 4.84 31.21
C PHE A 332 17.16 3.48 31.50
N ASP A 333 18.50 3.44 31.51
CA ASP A 333 19.36 2.28 31.79
C ASP A 333 19.18 1.06 30.86
N ILE A 334 18.45 1.20 29.75
CA ILE A 334 18.28 0.15 28.74
C ILE A 334 19.57 0.01 27.92
N ASN A 335 20.36 -1.03 28.24
CA ASN A 335 21.64 -1.32 27.57
C ASN A 335 21.64 -2.68 26.86
N THR A 336 20.87 -3.67 27.35
CA THR A 336 20.65 -4.99 26.72
C THR A 336 19.21 -5.15 26.23
N CYS A 337 18.92 -6.15 25.39
CA CYS A 337 17.53 -6.42 24.97
C CYS A 337 16.65 -6.86 26.16
N GLU A 338 17.22 -7.57 27.12
CA GLU A 338 16.53 -7.94 28.37
C GLU A 338 16.00 -6.70 29.11
N ASP A 339 16.74 -5.58 29.09
CA ASP A 339 16.30 -4.32 29.70
C ASP A 339 15.13 -3.65 28.96
N ILE A 340 14.92 -3.96 27.67
CA ILE A 340 13.73 -3.52 26.92
C ILE A 340 12.47 -4.15 27.52
N TYR A 341 12.52 -5.44 27.87
CA TYR A 341 11.39 -6.14 28.48
C TYR A 341 11.10 -5.65 29.91
N LYS A 342 12.15 -5.42 30.72
CA LYS A 342 12.00 -4.79 32.04
C LYS A 342 11.28 -3.43 31.96
N ASN A 343 11.62 -2.62 30.95
CA ASN A 343 11.06 -1.27 30.77
C ASN A 343 9.83 -1.20 29.85
N ARG A 344 9.23 -2.33 29.45
CA ARG A 344 8.21 -2.38 28.38
C ARG A 344 6.98 -1.49 28.62
N GLY A 345 6.53 -1.35 29.87
CA GLY A 345 5.44 -0.42 30.23
C GLY A 345 5.81 1.05 30.01
N ILE A 346 7.03 1.45 30.40
CA ILE A 346 7.57 2.79 30.18
C ILE A 346 7.74 3.06 28.68
N LEU A 347 8.24 2.09 27.90
CA LEU A 347 8.39 2.22 26.45
C LEU A 347 7.05 2.46 25.75
N TRP A 348 5.98 1.75 26.14
CA TRP A 348 4.63 1.93 25.61
C TRP A 348 4.03 3.30 25.92
N LEU A 349 4.30 3.84 27.12
CA LEU A 349 3.80 5.14 27.56
C LEU A 349 4.59 6.32 26.95
N ALA A 350 5.92 6.20 26.90
CA ALA A 350 6.81 7.32 26.58
C ALA A 350 7.11 7.45 25.08
N PHE A 351 7.40 6.35 24.37
CA PHE A 351 7.86 6.34 22.98
C PHE A 351 6.69 6.26 21.98
N SER A 352 6.96 6.55 20.70
CA SER A 352 5.98 6.39 19.63
C SER A 352 5.66 4.91 19.33
N GLU A 353 4.47 4.66 18.75
CA GLU A 353 3.97 3.32 18.41
C GLU A 353 4.99 2.52 17.56
N ILE A 354 5.61 3.17 16.56
CA ILE A 354 6.67 2.58 15.71
C ILE A 354 7.92 2.22 16.53
N ASN A 355 8.32 3.06 17.49
CA ASN A 355 9.55 2.87 18.23
C ASN A 355 9.43 1.75 19.28
N TRP A 356 8.35 1.71 20.06
CA TRP A 356 8.20 0.66 21.08
C TRP A 356 7.89 -0.70 20.46
N THR A 357 7.11 -0.77 19.38
CA THR A 357 6.87 -2.05 18.66
C THR A 357 8.16 -2.61 18.06
N PHE A 358 8.97 -1.78 17.39
CA PHE A 358 10.30 -2.17 16.91
C PHE A 358 11.20 -2.72 18.03
N LEU A 359 11.22 -2.07 19.20
CA LEU A 359 12.03 -2.51 20.34
C LEU A 359 11.53 -3.83 20.94
N ILE A 360 10.22 -4.03 21.05
CA ILE A 360 9.64 -5.29 21.58
C ILE A 360 9.85 -6.45 20.59
N ASN A 361 9.63 -6.23 19.28
CA ASN A 361 9.90 -7.25 18.27
C ASN A 361 11.40 -7.60 18.23
N THR A 362 12.26 -6.60 18.41
CA THR A 362 13.70 -6.80 18.62
C THR A 362 13.99 -7.68 19.82
N TYR A 363 13.42 -7.41 21.00
CA TYR A 363 13.61 -8.25 22.19
C TYR A 363 13.17 -9.72 21.95
N LEU A 364 12.08 -9.93 21.19
CA LEU A 364 11.60 -11.26 20.82
C LEU A 364 12.44 -11.94 19.72
N GLY A 365 13.40 -11.25 19.10
CA GLY A 365 14.13 -11.74 17.93
C GLY A 365 13.24 -11.91 16.69
N ILE A 366 12.11 -11.20 16.61
CA ILE A 366 11.14 -11.27 15.52
C ILE A 366 11.43 -10.12 14.54
N GLY A 367 11.73 -10.47 13.30
CA GLY A 367 11.92 -9.54 12.18
C GLY A 367 11.17 -10.02 10.94
N SER A 368 11.16 -9.23 9.87
CA SER A 368 10.56 -9.66 8.60
C SER A 368 11.30 -10.87 8.02
N THR A 369 10.55 -11.80 7.45
CA THR A 369 11.03 -12.79 6.47
C THR A 369 10.81 -12.28 5.03
N ILE A 370 9.76 -11.49 4.81
CA ILE A 370 9.45 -10.88 3.52
C ILE A 370 10.44 -9.76 3.21
N MET A 371 11.08 -9.83 2.04
CA MET A 371 11.60 -8.66 1.33
C MET A 371 10.51 -8.09 0.43
N ASN A 372 10.44 -6.76 0.30
CA ASN A 372 9.60 -6.12 -0.72
C ASN A 372 10.21 -6.39 -2.12
N SER A 373 9.90 -7.56 -2.69
CA SER A 373 10.33 -7.99 -4.03
C SER A 373 9.61 -7.27 -5.18
N ASP A 374 8.66 -6.40 -4.83
CA ASP A 374 7.92 -5.55 -5.75
C ASP A 374 8.92 -4.66 -6.52
N LYS A 375 9.11 -4.94 -7.81
CA LYS A 375 10.15 -4.29 -8.65
C LYS A 375 10.00 -2.76 -8.70
N ASN A 376 8.81 -2.23 -8.39
CA ASN A 376 8.54 -0.80 -8.26
C ASN A 376 9.04 -0.19 -6.94
N ASP A 377 9.03 -0.93 -5.82
CA ASP A 377 9.49 -0.41 -4.53
C ASP A 377 11.03 -0.39 -4.45
N LEU A 378 11.67 -1.30 -5.19
CA LEU A 378 13.11 -1.34 -5.48
C LEU A 378 13.57 -0.24 -6.46
N LYS A 379 12.68 0.43 -7.19
CA LYS A 379 13.09 1.54 -8.09
C LYS A 379 13.70 2.68 -7.27
N ARG A 380 14.85 3.19 -7.73
CA ARG A 380 15.59 4.28 -7.08
C ARG A 380 14.73 5.54 -6.96
N LYS A 381 14.26 5.85 -5.74
CA LYS A 381 13.32 6.96 -5.48
C LYS A 381 13.96 8.36 -5.63
N SER A 382 15.29 8.45 -5.51
CA SER A 382 16.08 9.65 -5.80
C SER A 382 17.54 9.32 -6.15
N ILE A 383 18.20 10.20 -6.90
CA ILE A 383 19.64 10.15 -7.23
C ILE A 383 20.27 11.51 -6.90
N SER A 384 21.47 11.53 -6.34
CA SER A 384 22.15 12.77 -5.94
C SER A 384 23.67 12.64 -5.94
N VAL A 385 24.35 13.74 -6.24
CA VAL A 385 25.80 13.93 -6.12
C VAL A 385 26.05 15.00 -5.05
N GLU A 386 27.06 14.82 -4.19
CA GLU A 386 27.47 15.88 -3.26
C GLU A 386 28.98 15.98 -3.08
N ARG A 387 29.47 17.22 -3.03
CA ARG A 387 30.89 17.54 -2.94
C ARG A 387 31.17 18.35 -1.68
N THR A 388 32.14 17.90 -0.88
CA THR A 388 32.68 18.67 0.24
C THR A 388 33.87 19.51 -0.24
N PHE A 389 33.97 20.75 0.23
CA PHE A 389 35.02 21.70 -0.13
C PHE A 389 35.45 22.53 1.10
N LYS A 390 36.44 23.42 0.94
CA LYS A 390 36.89 24.35 1.98
C LYS A 390 35.77 25.36 2.30
N ASP A 391 35.65 25.83 3.55
CA ASP A 391 34.54 26.72 3.91
C ASP A 391 34.63 28.10 3.23
N THR A 392 33.68 28.36 2.32
CA THR A 392 33.62 29.58 1.51
C THR A 392 32.27 30.27 1.63
N GLY A 393 32.29 31.60 1.52
CA GLY A 393 31.09 32.44 1.41
C GLY A 393 30.98 33.10 0.04
N ASP A 394 31.89 32.81 -0.90
CA ASP A 394 31.80 33.35 -2.25
C ASP A 394 30.69 32.64 -3.03
N ILE A 395 29.75 33.44 -3.52
CA ILE A 395 28.63 33.01 -4.35
C ILE A 395 29.16 32.41 -5.66
N ASN A 396 30.25 32.92 -6.22
CA ASN A 396 30.81 32.40 -7.47
C ASN A 396 31.48 31.04 -7.27
N GLU A 397 32.30 30.87 -6.22
CA GLU A 397 32.87 29.57 -5.84
C GLU A 397 31.76 28.54 -5.58
N CYS A 398 30.72 28.88 -4.80
CA CYS A 398 29.56 28.02 -4.57
C CYS A 398 28.79 27.66 -5.86
N ILE A 399 28.56 28.62 -6.76
CA ILE A 399 27.95 28.36 -8.07
C ILE A 399 28.82 27.45 -8.94
N SER A 400 30.16 27.57 -8.86
CA SER A 400 31.07 26.69 -9.61
C SER A 400 31.00 25.24 -9.13
N TYR A 401 31.00 25.00 -7.81
CA TYR A 401 30.79 23.66 -7.25
C TYR A 401 29.41 23.10 -7.59
N LEU A 402 28.38 23.95 -7.59
CA LEU A 402 27.04 23.55 -8.00
C LEU A 402 27.00 23.12 -9.47
N LYS A 403 27.64 23.85 -10.39
CA LYS A 403 27.67 23.50 -11.82
C LYS A 403 28.34 22.15 -12.03
N CYS A 404 29.51 21.93 -11.44
CA CYS A 404 30.21 20.64 -11.50
C CYS A 404 29.36 19.49 -10.94
N ALA A 405 28.63 19.71 -9.85
CA ALA A 405 27.74 18.68 -9.28
C ALA A 405 26.51 18.41 -10.18
N CYS A 406 26.03 19.41 -10.92
CA CYS A 406 24.97 19.22 -11.93
C CYS A 406 25.48 18.42 -13.14
N GLU A 407 26.67 18.74 -13.64
CA GLU A 407 27.34 18.01 -14.73
C GLU A 407 27.58 16.53 -14.36
N GLU A 408 28.09 16.29 -13.15
CA GLU A 408 28.29 14.93 -12.61
C GLU A 408 26.97 14.18 -12.39
N LEU A 409 25.92 14.83 -11.85
CA LEU A 409 24.63 14.18 -11.63
C LEU A 409 24.01 13.71 -12.95
N ILE A 410 24.00 14.57 -13.97
CA ILE A 410 23.43 14.24 -15.29
C ILE A 410 24.21 13.11 -15.96
N LYS A 411 25.55 13.14 -15.92
CA LYS A 411 26.40 12.06 -16.43
C LYS A 411 26.15 10.71 -15.72
N ASN A 412 25.77 10.74 -14.44
CA ASN A 412 25.43 9.55 -13.67
C ASN A 412 24.00 9.01 -13.90
N LEU A 413 23.13 9.70 -14.65
CA LEU A 413 21.76 9.22 -14.92
C LEU A 413 21.75 7.96 -15.80
N GLU A 414 22.47 7.98 -16.92
CA GLU A 414 22.58 6.86 -17.86
C GLU A 414 23.18 5.62 -17.18
N HIS A 415 24.26 5.79 -16.40
CA HIS A 415 24.87 4.75 -15.57
C HIS A 415 23.94 4.12 -14.51
N HIS A 416 22.77 4.70 -14.27
CA HIS A 416 21.75 4.20 -13.36
C HIS A 416 20.40 3.92 -14.04
N ASN A 417 20.39 3.88 -15.37
CA ASN A 417 19.20 3.65 -16.20
C ASN A 417 18.06 4.68 -16.00
N VAL A 418 18.40 5.91 -15.62
CA VAL A 418 17.46 7.01 -15.33
C VAL A 418 17.38 7.96 -16.52
N ARG A 419 16.18 8.27 -17.02
CA ARG A 419 15.93 9.31 -18.05
C ARG A 419 15.98 10.73 -17.47
N GLY A 420 15.61 10.89 -16.19
CA GLY A 420 15.60 12.17 -15.47
C GLY A 420 14.69 12.13 -14.23
N GLY A 421 14.35 13.30 -13.69
CA GLY A 421 13.43 13.41 -12.55
C GLY A 421 12.61 14.71 -12.49
N TYR A 422 11.56 14.71 -11.67
CA TYR A 422 10.55 15.79 -11.61
C TYR A 422 10.66 16.69 -10.36
N ILE A 423 11.59 16.41 -9.45
CA ILE A 423 11.85 17.24 -8.27
C ILE A 423 13.35 17.46 -8.15
N VAL A 424 13.79 18.72 -8.27
CA VAL A 424 15.18 19.11 -7.99
C VAL A 424 15.36 19.29 -6.48
N VAL A 425 16.45 18.78 -5.93
CA VAL A 425 16.75 18.81 -4.48
C VAL A 425 18.15 19.38 -4.25
N LEU A 426 18.24 20.61 -3.75
CA LEU A 426 19.48 21.22 -3.27
C LEU A 426 19.69 20.86 -1.80
N LYS A 427 20.81 20.23 -1.48
CA LYS A 427 21.27 19.91 -0.12
C LYS A 427 22.55 20.69 0.14
N CYS A 428 22.68 21.30 1.31
CA CYS A 428 23.86 22.08 1.66
C CYS A 428 24.24 21.92 3.12
N ARG A 429 25.54 22.12 3.42
CA ARG A 429 26.06 22.15 4.79
C ARG A 429 26.83 23.45 5.03
N LYS A 430 26.48 24.16 6.10
CA LYS A 430 27.23 25.33 6.59
C LYS A 430 28.58 24.92 7.17
N ASP A 431 29.48 25.88 7.34
CA ASP A 431 30.73 25.72 8.08
C ASP A 431 30.52 25.24 9.54
N THR A 432 29.42 25.67 10.18
CA THR A 432 28.85 25.21 11.47
C THR A 432 28.33 23.77 11.46
N PHE A 433 28.52 23.02 10.37
CA PHE A 433 28.03 21.65 10.13
C PHE A 433 26.50 21.48 10.09
N GLU A 434 25.73 22.54 10.36
CA GLU A 434 24.29 22.61 10.12
C GLU A 434 23.96 22.25 8.67
N ARG A 435 22.86 21.52 8.47
CA ARG A 435 22.38 21.09 7.16
C ARG A 435 21.02 21.72 6.88
N PHE A 436 20.82 22.15 5.65
CA PHE A 436 19.52 22.50 5.13
C PHE A 436 19.32 21.84 3.76
N THR A 437 18.06 21.68 3.39
CA THR A 437 17.64 21.14 2.11
C THR A 437 16.53 22.03 1.56
N ARG A 438 16.59 22.34 0.27
CA ARG A 438 15.53 22.99 -0.51
C ARG A 438 15.16 22.07 -1.66
N SER A 439 13.91 22.09 -2.09
CA SER A 439 13.48 21.34 -3.27
C SER A 439 12.46 22.13 -4.07
N GLN A 440 12.43 21.85 -5.37
CA GLN A 440 11.48 22.44 -6.31
C GLN A 440 10.94 21.35 -7.22
N SER A 441 9.64 21.07 -7.09
CA SER A 441 8.90 20.24 -8.04
C SER A 441 8.72 21.00 -9.34
N VAL A 442 8.87 20.32 -10.47
CA VAL A 442 8.75 20.90 -11.82
C VAL A 442 7.89 20.03 -12.72
N THR A 443 7.21 20.67 -13.68
CA THR A 443 6.26 20.00 -14.58
C THR A 443 6.92 19.15 -15.66
N ASN A 444 8.18 19.45 -15.99
CA ASN A 444 8.94 18.81 -17.06
C ASN A 444 10.10 18.02 -16.44
N MET A 445 10.42 16.86 -17.02
CA MET A 445 11.51 16.01 -16.54
C MET A 445 12.88 16.69 -16.75
N VAL A 446 13.56 17.01 -15.65
CA VAL A 446 14.94 17.51 -15.67
C VAL A 446 15.86 16.36 -16.04
N SER A 447 16.54 16.53 -17.18
CA SER A 447 17.29 15.49 -17.90
C SER A 447 18.59 16.01 -18.52
N ASN A 448 18.92 17.28 -18.31
CA ASN A 448 20.13 17.95 -18.82
C ASN A 448 20.67 18.95 -17.80
N VAL A 449 21.93 19.34 -17.99
CA VAL A 449 22.69 20.16 -17.04
C VAL A 449 22.07 21.55 -16.88
N ASP A 450 21.69 22.20 -17.97
CA ASP A 450 21.24 23.60 -17.95
C ASP A 450 19.92 23.77 -17.18
N GLN A 451 18.95 22.88 -17.38
CA GLN A 451 17.71 22.86 -16.61
C GLN A 451 17.97 22.63 -15.12
N LEU A 452 18.79 21.62 -14.80
CA LEU A 452 19.13 21.27 -13.41
C LEU A 452 19.83 22.44 -12.72
N PHE A 453 20.85 23.00 -13.38
CA PHE A 453 21.68 24.08 -12.87
C PHE A 453 20.88 25.38 -12.69
N SER A 454 20.00 25.74 -13.62
CA SER A 454 19.15 26.94 -13.47
C SER A 454 18.27 26.85 -12.22
N ILE A 455 17.53 25.75 -12.07
CA ILE A 455 16.64 25.54 -10.90
C ILE A 455 17.46 25.50 -9.61
N ALA A 456 18.60 24.81 -9.61
CA ALA A 456 19.44 24.68 -8.44
C ALA A 456 20.14 25.99 -8.04
N LYS A 457 20.52 26.82 -9.02
CA LYS A 457 21.10 28.16 -8.81
C LYS A 457 20.08 29.08 -8.15
N ASP A 458 18.83 29.05 -8.59
CA ASP A 458 17.74 29.82 -7.96
C ASP A 458 17.50 29.38 -6.51
N LEU A 459 17.54 28.08 -6.22
CA LEU A 459 17.44 27.55 -4.86
C LEU A 459 18.64 27.92 -3.98
N LEU A 460 19.85 28.02 -4.56
CA LEU A 460 21.07 28.39 -3.84
C LEU A 460 21.09 29.89 -3.53
N LEU A 461 20.82 30.75 -4.52
CA LEU A 461 20.82 32.19 -4.37
C LEU A 461 19.78 32.70 -3.36
N LYS A 462 18.63 32.02 -3.26
CA LYS A 462 17.59 32.32 -2.26
C LYS A 462 18.04 32.04 -0.81
N GLU A 463 19.02 31.16 -0.60
CA GLU A 463 19.61 30.93 0.74
C GLU A 463 20.87 31.79 0.96
N MET A 464 21.68 32.01 -0.07
CA MET A 464 22.92 32.80 0.00
C MET A 464 22.69 34.32 0.11
N SER A 465 21.47 34.76 0.41
CA SER A 465 21.15 36.18 0.67
C SER A 465 21.83 36.71 1.94
N ASP A 466 22.10 35.86 2.94
CA ASP A 466 22.94 36.24 4.08
C ASP A 466 24.43 36.00 3.81
N LYS A 467 25.13 37.09 3.47
CA LYS A 467 26.58 37.11 3.21
C LYS A 467 27.46 36.69 4.41
N LYS A 468 26.90 36.51 5.62
CA LYS A 468 27.67 36.03 6.79
C LYS A 468 27.80 34.50 6.83
N VAL A 469 27.00 33.76 6.06
CA VAL A 469 27.02 32.29 6.08
C VAL A 469 28.10 31.75 5.13
N LYS A 470 28.95 30.85 5.65
CA LYS A 470 29.85 30.04 4.82
C LYS A 470 29.30 28.62 4.63
N TYR A 471 29.55 28.06 3.45
CA TYR A 471 29.16 26.71 3.07
C TYR A 471 30.40 25.85 2.84
N ARG A 472 30.27 24.54 3.12
CA ARG A 472 31.37 23.56 3.03
C ARG A 472 31.01 22.29 2.25
N LEU A 473 29.74 22.16 1.86
CA LEU A 473 29.22 21.09 1.03
C LEU A 473 28.00 21.61 0.28
N ILE A 474 27.97 21.34 -1.02
CA ILE A 474 26.81 21.45 -1.90
C ILE A 474 26.56 20.06 -2.47
N GLY A 475 25.29 19.65 -2.46
CA GLY A 475 24.80 18.46 -3.11
C GLY A 475 23.55 18.78 -3.90
N ILE A 476 23.43 18.15 -5.06
CA ILE A 476 22.28 18.30 -5.96
C ILE A 476 21.72 16.92 -6.26
N GLY A 477 20.39 16.83 -6.32
CA GLY A 477 19.69 15.59 -6.58
C GLY A 477 18.41 15.77 -7.38
N LEU A 478 17.94 14.65 -7.92
CA LEU A 478 16.66 14.47 -8.56
C LEU A 478 15.86 13.41 -7.79
N SER A 479 14.60 13.69 -7.55
CA SER A 479 13.61 12.76 -6.96
C SER A 479 12.39 12.64 -7.87
N ARG A 480 11.59 11.57 -7.67
CA ARG A 480 10.53 11.15 -8.61
C ARG A 480 11.14 10.94 -10.00
N LEU A 481 11.91 9.85 -10.11
CA LEU A 481 12.69 9.50 -11.30
C LEU A 481 11.82 8.77 -12.34
N SER A 482 12.23 8.86 -13.60
CA SER A 482 11.77 8.00 -14.70
C SER A 482 12.97 7.24 -15.26
N PHE A 483 12.77 6.00 -15.68
CA PHE A 483 13.80 5.05 -16.13
C PHE A 483 13.66 4.76 -17.63
N PHE A 484 14.71 4.27 -18.29
CA PHE A 484 14.59 3.98 -19.74
C PHE A 484 13.64 2.81 -20.02
N ASN A 485 13.57 1.83 -19.11
CA ASN A 485 12.71 0.65 -19.18
C ASN A 485 11.27 0.89 -18.65
N ASP A 486 10.91 2.13 -18.28
CA ASP A 486 9.50 2.43 -18.06
C ASP A 486 8.80 2.47 -19.42
N ASN A 487 7.87 1.53 -19.66
CA ASN A 487 6.93 1.64 -20.77
C ASN A 487 6.19 2.98 -20.64
N ASP A 488 6.03 3.71 -21.74
CA ASP A 488 5.47 5.07 -21.78
C ASP A 488 3.93 5.13 -21.58
N ASP A 489 3.39 4.29 -20.70
CA ASP A 489 2.04 4.36 -20.12
C ASP A 489 1.92 5.68 -19.31
N PRO A 490 1.06 6.64 -19.72
CA PRO A 490 0.96 7.94 -19.05
C PRO A 490 0.47 7.86 -17.59
N GLU A 491 -0.18 6.76 -17.21
CA GLU A 491 -0.71 6.50 -15.86
C GLU A 491 0.40 6.55 -14.79
N ASN A 492 1.57 5.94 -15.08
CA ASN A 492 2.71 5.89 -14.16
C ASN A 492 3.31 7.27 -13.80
N LEU A 493 3.01 8.32 -14.57
CA LEU A 493 3.52 9.66 -14.30
C LEU A 493 2.68 10.46 -13.30
N LEU A 494 1.48 9.99 -12.93
CA LEU A 494 0.50 10.75 -12.13
C LEU A 494 0.20 10.13 -10.75
N PHE A 495 1.23 9.66 -10.04
CA PHE A 495 1.11 9.26 -8.64
C PHE A 495 0.58 10.39 -7.72
N THR A 496 -0.72 10.30 -7.41
CA THR A 496 -1.39 10.93 -6.27
C THR A 496 -2.08 9.84 -5.43
N ASP A 497 -1.30 9.19 -4.58
CA ASP A 497 -1.62 8.38 -3.38
C ASP A 497 -2.74 7.30 -3.41
N ASN A 498 -3.46 7.06 -4.51
CA ASN A 498 -4.65 6.19 -4.53
C ASN A 498 -4.55 4.89 -5.36
N GLU A 499 -3.53 4.71 -6.22
CA GLU A 499 -3.45 3.54 -7.12
C GLU A 499 -2.44 2.48 -6.66
N PHE A 500 -2.58 2.05 -5.40
CA PHE A 500 -1.84 0.93 -4.81
C PHE A 500 -2.60 -0.42 -4.94
N LYS A 501 -3.47 -0.55 -5.94
CA LYS A 501 -4.46 -1.66 -6.02
C LYS A 501 -4.71 -2.32 -7.38
N LYS A 502 -4.02 -1.95 -8.47
CA LYS A 502 -4.21 -2.57 -9.80
C LYS A 502 -2.93 -2.75 -10.63
N LYS A 503 -2.26 -3.91 -10.47
CA LYS A 503 -1.51 -4.65 -11.50
C LYS A 503 -0.86 -5.90 -10.88
N VAL A 504 -1.62 -7.01 -10.87
CA VAL A 504 -1.14 -8.39 -10.62
C VAL A 504 -1.82 -9.29 -11.66
N CYS A 505 -1.14 -10.33 -12.13
CA CYS A 505 -1.58 -11.32 -13.12
C CYS A 505 -2.00 -10.81 -14.52
N SER A 506 -1.04 -10.77 -15.44
CA SER A 506 -1.16 -11.46 -16.74
C SER A 506 0.25 -11.84 -17.19
N PHE A 507 0.49 -13.14 -17.40
CA PHE A 507 1.73 -13.68 -17.98
C PHE A 507 1.48 -14.01 -19.47
N SER A 508 2.54 -14.47 -20.15
CA SER A 508 2.56 -14.97 -21.54
C SER A 508 2.02 -14.01 -22.62
N GLU A 509 2.94 -13.38 -23.34
CA GLU A 509 3.04 -13.56 -24.79
C GLU A 509 4.51 -13.38 -25.22
N GLU A 510 4.89 -13.97 -26.35
CA GLU A 510 6.29 -14.12 -26.77
C GLU A 510 6.80 -12.87 -27.48
N VAL A 511 8.08 -12.54 -27.29
CA VAL A 511 8.75 -11.44 -28.00
C VAL A 511 10.13 -11.90 -28.45
N ASP A 512 10.26 -12.15 -29.75
CA ASP A 512 11.57 -12.34 -30.40
C ASP A 512 12.45 -11.11 -30.20
N VAL A 513 13.65 -11.31 -29.65
CA VAL A 513 14.72 -10.31 -29.61
C VAL A 513 15.99 -10.97 -30.14
N SER A 514 16.52 -10.41 -31.22
CA SER A 514 17.59 -10.98 -32.05
C SER A 514 18.92 -11.19 -31.33
N ASP A 515 19.63 -12.25 -31.73
CA ASP A 515 20.94 -12.64 -31.20
C ASP A 515 22.01 -11.54 -31.27
N SER A 516 22.70 -11.31 -30.15
CA SER A 516 24.10 -10.84 -30.10
C SER A 516 24.71 -11.19 -28.73
N ASP A 517 25.95 -11.66 -28.72
CA ASP A 517 26.89 -11.61 -27.59
C ASP A 517 26.56 -12.36 -26.26
N ILE A 518 25.96 -13.56 -26.33
CA ILE A 518 26.15 -14.58 -25.28
C ILE A 518 26.61 -15.90 -25.91
N ILE A 519 27.84 -16.32 -25.58
CA ILE A 519 28.40 -17.60 -26.01
C ILE A 519 27.90 -18.70 -25.06
N TYR A 520 27.08 -19.61 -25.59
CA TYR A 520 26.66 -20.81 -24.88
C TYR A 520 27.81 -21.81 -24.73
N ILE A 521 27.99 -22.33 -23.52
CA ILE A 521 28.76 -23.56 -23.29
C ILE A 521 27.81 -24.73 -23.62
N GLN A 522 28.26 -25.63 -24.48
CA GLN A 522 27.47 -26.77 -24.97
C GLN A 522 27.29 -27.85 -23.89
N ASP A 523 26.24 -28.66 -24.06
CA ASP A 523 26.00 -30.04 -23.60
C ASP A 523 26.81 -30.58 -22.38
N THR A 524 26.19 -31.19 -21.37
CA THR A 524 25.26 -32.34 -21.54
C THR A 524 24.18 -32.42 -20.46
N ASN A 525 22.95 -32.75 -20.86
CA ASN A 525 22.17 -33.90 -20.36
C ASN A 525 20.71 -33.86 -20.87
N LYS A 526 20.47 -34.47 -22.03
CA LYS A 526 19.15 -35.03 -22.34
C LYS A 526 19.09 -36.42 -21.69
N GLU A 527 18.19 -36.60 -20.71
CA GLU A 527 17.45 -37.85 -20.44
C GLU A 527 16.73 -37.77 -19.09
N LEU A 528 15.45 -37.39 -19.11
CA LEU A 528 14.39 -37.85 -18.20
C LEU A 528 13.04 -37.24 -18.62
N LEU A 529 11.94 -37.92 -18.27
CA LEU A 529 10.55 -37.49 -18.51
C LEU A 529 10.13 -37.31 -19.98
N GLY A 530 10.30 -38.35 -20.79
CA GLY A 530 9.55 -38.48 -22.04
C GLY A 530 8.09 -38.87 -21.78
N PHE A 531 7.15 -37.99 -22.14
CA PHE A 531 5.74 -38.35 -22.39
C PHE A 531 5.45 -38.18 -23.88
N THR A 532 5.67 -39.24 -24.65
CA THR A 532 5.36 -39.27 -26.09
C THR A 532 3.87 -39.46 -26.32
N ASN A 533 3.32 -38.74 -27.30
CA ASN A 533 1.94 -38.87 -27.74
C ASN A 533 1.54 -40.33 -27.99
N LYS A 534 0.42 -40.76 -27.39
CA LYS A 534 -0.39 -41.86 -27.93
C LYS A 534 -1.60 -41.28 -28.65
N LYS A 535 -1.87 -41.83 -29.84
CA LYS A 535 -3.16 -41.71 -30.54
C LYS A 535 -4.08 -42.83 -30.03
N GLU A 536 -5.24 -42.99 -30.70
CA GLU A 536 -6.34 -43.92 -30.41
C GLU A 536 -7.24 -43.42 -29.25
N ASN A 537 -8.56 -43.28 -29.42
CA ASN A 537 -9.43 -43.44 -30.60
C ASN A 537 -10.57 -42.40 -30.59
N ASP A 538 -11.29 -42.30 -31.71
CA ASP A 538 -12.47 -41.44 -31.89
C ASP A 538 -13.68 -41.87 -31.04
N GLU A 539 -14.46 -40.90 -30.56
CA GLU A 539 -15.92 -40.73 -30.80
C GLU A 539 -16.49 -39.59 -29.92
N ASP A 540 -17.33 -38.73 -30.51
CA ASP A 540 -18.31 -37.80 -29.90
C ASP A 540 -17.86 -36.76 -28.82
N ILE A 541 -18.30 -35.48 -28.82
CA ILE A 541 -19.42 -34.79 -29.49
C ILE A 541 -18.97 -33.46 -30.15
N ILE A 542 -19.68 -33.06 -31.21
CA ILE A 542 -19.42 -31.86 -32.03
C ILE A 542 -19.78 -30.54 -31.32
N VAL A 543 -18.93 -29.52 -31.55
CA VAL A 543 -19.20 -28.12 -31.18
C VAL A 543 -20.36 -27.54 -31.99
N ILE A 544 -21.52 -27.35 -31.36
CA ILE A 544 -22.65 -26.63 -31.98
C ILE A 544 -22.36 -25.13 -31.96
N ASN A 545 -22.01 -24.59 -33.12
CA ASN A 545 -21.93 -23.15 -33.35
C ASN A 545 -22.69 -22.79 -34.63
N SER A 546 -23.37 -21.64 -34.62
CA SER A 546 -24.35 -21.19 -35.62
C SER A 546 -25.62 -22.07 -35.80
N ILE A 547 -26.73 -21.61 -35.22
CA ILE A 547 -28.03 -21.68 -35.88
C ILE A 547 -28.52 -20.25 -36.05
N LYS A 548 -28.51 -19.76 -37.28
CA LYS A 548 -29.16 -18.52 -37.70
C LYS A 548 -29.69 -18.65 -39.12
N ASN A 549 -30.88 -18.11 -39.31
CA ASN A 549 -31.61 -17.92 -40.57
C ASN A 549 -32.29 -19.17 -41.15
N ASN A 550 -33.34 -18.90 -41.92
CA ASN A 550 -34.03 -19.77 -42.88
C ASN A 550 -34.82 -20.97 -42.30
N LEU A 551 -35.98 -20.67 -41.73
CA LEU A 551 -37.21 -21.33 -42.20
C LEU A 551 -38.03 -20.30 -42.98
N THR A 552 -38.31 -20.62 -44.24
CA THR A 552 -39.06 -19.81 -45.21
C THR A 552 -40.41 -20.45 -45.51
N GLU A 553 -41.42 -19.61 -45.71
CA GLU A 553 -42.56 -19.78 -46.62
C GLU A 553 -43.02 -21.20 -47.04
N GLU A 554 -43.93 -21.79 -46.26
CA GLU A 554 -45.06 -22.63 -46.73
C GLU A 554 -46.27 -22.24 -45.83
N SER A 555 -47.34 -21.58 -46.27
CA SER A 555 -48.33 -21.82 -47.35
C SER A 555 -49.51 -22.68 -46.90
N VAL A 556 -50.76 -22.18 -47.10
CA VAL A 556 -52.05 -22.91 -46.99
C VAL A 556 -52.46 -23.24 -45.52
N ASP A 557 -53.67 -22.96 -44.99
CA ASP A 557 -54.90 -22.42 -45.59
C ASP A 557 -55.83 -21.62 -44.62
N HIS A 558 -56.86 -21.01 -45.21
CA HIS A 558 -58.24 -20.85 -44.73
C HIS A 558 -58.63 -19.84 -43.61
N GLN A 559 -59.34 -18.81 -44.10
CA GLN A 559 -60.61 -18.28 -43.58
C GLN A 559 -60.66 -17.46 -42.26
N LYS A 560 -60.54 -16.14 -42.47
CA LYS A 560 -61.56 -15.12 -42.10
C LYS A 560 -62.66 -15.57 -41.11
N ARG A 561 -62.56 -15.16 -39.84
CA ARG A 561 -63.76 -14.86 -39.02
C ARG A 561 -63.61 -13.52 -38.28
N LYS A 562 -64.33 -12.51 -38.76
CA LYS A 562 -64.51 -11.23 -38.04
C LYS A 562 -65.49 -11.44 -36.88
N SER A 563 -65.26 -10.72 -35.78
CA SER A 563 -66.27 -10.17 -34.85
C SER A 563 -67.51 -11.01 -34.49
N LYS A 564 -67.55 -11.49 -33.25
CA LYS A 564 -68.81 -11.51 -32.47
C LYS A 564 -68.59 -10.83 -31.11
N LYS A 565 -69.62 -10.10 -30.66
CA LYS A 565 -69.74 -9.51 -29.31
C LYS A 565 -70.53 -10.47 -28.40
N ARG A 566 -70.48 -10.22 -27.09
CA ARG A 566 -71.42 -10.71 -26.05
C ARG A 566 -71.29 -12.22 -25.73
N PRO A 567 -71.82 -12.70 -24.58
CA PRO A 567 -72.66 -11.98 -23.59
C PRO A 567 -71.92 -11.42 -22.37
N ASN A 568 -72.68 -10.66 -21.57
CA ASN A 568 -72.33 -10.32 -20.20
C ASN A 568 -72.45 -11.60 -19.35
N ASN A 569 -71.58 -11.78 -18.37
CA ASN A 569 -71.95 -12.44 -17.12
C ASN A 569 -71.89 -11.36 -16.03
N GLU A 570 -73.04 -10.76 -15.76
CA GLU A 570 -73.27 -10.15 -14.45
C GLU A 570 -73.34 -11.31 -13.43
N ILE A 571 -72.53 -11.24 -12.38
CA ILE A 571 -72.65 -12.10 -11.19
C ILE A 571 -72.73 -11.14 -10.01
N GLU A 572 -73.68 -11.41 -9.13
CA GLU A 572 -74.34 -10.39 -8.33
C GLU A 572 -73.54 -9.90 -7.11
N VAL A 573 -73.96 -8.75 -6.60
CA VAL A 573 -73.52 -8.23 -5.31
C VAL A 573 -74.09 -9.14 -4.21
N LEU A 574 -73.25 -10.00 -3.65
CA LEU A 574 -73.56 -10.71 -2.41
C LEU A 574 -73.32 -9.78 -1.21
N SER A 575 -74.27 -8.87 -1.00
CA SER A 575 -74.59 -8.41 0.35
C SER A 575 -75.40 -9.50 1.03
N ASN A 576 -74.84 -10.11 2.08
CA ASN A 576 -75.61 -10.79 3.10
C ASN A 576 -75.09 -10.32 4.47
N GLU A 577 -76.04 -10.08 5.36
CA GLU A 577 -75.83 -9.70 6.74
C GLU A 577 -75.51 -10.95 7.59
N ASP A 578 -75.18 -10.70 8.86
CA ASP A 578 -75.26 -11.63 9.99
C ASP A 578 -74.64 -13.03 9.84
N ASN A 579 -73.52 -13.23 10.52
CA ASN A 579 -73.47 -14.22 11.60
C ASN A 579 -72.50 -13.73 12.68
N ASP A 580 -72.98 -13.67 13.93
CA ASP A 580 -72.13 -13.64 15.11
C ASP A 580 -71.37 -14.97 15.25
N GLU A 581 -70.11 -14.93 15.70
CA GLU A 581 -69.62 -15.90 16.69
C GLU A 581 -68.36 -15.37 17.39
N GLU A 582 -68.23 -15.70 18.68
CA GLU A 582 -67.24 -15.10 19.59
C GLU A 582 -65.90 -15.86 19.60
N VAL A 583 -64.77 -15.15 19.43
CA VAL A 583 -63.45 -15.61 19.90
C VAL A 583 -62.63 -14.44 20.46
N ASP A 584 -61.97 -14.65 21.60
CA ASP A 584 -61.41 -13.63 22.50
C ASP A 584 -60.37 -12.65 21.91
N ASN A 585 -60.48 -11.38 22.35
CA ASN A 585 -59.42 -10.37 22.25
C ASN A 585 -58.52 -10.38 23.51
N LEU A 586 -57.44 -11.15 23.50
CA LEU A 586 -56.39 -11.06 24.53
C LEU A 586 -55.51 -9.81 24.36
N LYS A 587 -55.94 -8.67 24.92
CA LYS A 587 -55.13 -7.45 25.08
C LYS A 587 -54.82 -7.17 26.55
N PHE A 588 -53.53 -7.16 26.89
CA PHE A 588 -53.05 -6.80 28.22
C PHE A 588 -53.12 -5.27 28.47
N GLU A 589 -54.17 -4.79 29.14
CA GLU A 589 -54.16 -3.50 29.84
C GLU A 589 -54.05 -3.71 31.36
N ASN A 590 -52.86 -3.52 31.93
CA ASN A 590 -52.66 -3.58 33.39
C ASN A 590 -53.16 -2.30 34.08
N LYS A 591 -54.47 -2.25 34.38
CA LYS A 591 -55.09 -1.28 35.30
C LYS A 591 -55.49 -1.95 36.62
N MET A 592 -54.58 -1.94 37.59
CA MET A 592 -54.94 -1.99 39.01
C MET A 592 -54.75 -0.57 39.57
N LYS A 593 -55.83 0.20 39.63
CA LYS A 593 -56.79 0.27 40.75
C LYS A 593 -56.17 0.91 41.99
N SER A 594 -56.62 2.14 42.20
CA SER A 594 -56.56 2.90 43.45
C SER A 594 -56.93 2.06 44.67
N ILE A 595 -56.22 2.30 45.78
CA ILE A 595 -56.60 1.86 47.12
C ILE A 595 -56.89 3.11 47.96
N ASP A 596 -58.14 3.27 48.36
CA ASP A 596 -58.51 4.19 49.43
C ASP A 596 -57.94 3.70 50.77
N LYS A 597 -57.29 4.58 51.52
CA LYS A 597 -57.80 5.03 52.83
C LYS A 597 -56.88 6.02 53.56
N LYS A 598 -57.52 7.12 53.98
CA LYS A 598 -57.45 7.70 55.32
C LYS A 598 -56.34 7.17 56.26
N LYS A 599 -55.43 8.07 56.65
CA LYS A 599 -55.17 8.35 58.07
C LYS A 599 -54.88 9.84 58.25
N SER A 600 -55.13 10.32 59.46
CA SER A 600 -55.13 11.74 59.83
C SER A 600 -54.04 12.02 60.88
N ASP A 601 -53.91 13.31 61.21
CA ASP A 601 -53.34 13.83 62.46
C ASP A 601 -51.90 13.41 62.82
N ASN A 602 -50.96 14.35 62.64
CA ASN A 602 -50.54 15.17 63.79
C ASN A 602 -49.63 16.36 63.44
N MET A 603 -49.98 17.49 64.07
CA MET A 603 -49.10 18.50 64.68
C MET A 603 -47.94 19.14 63.88
N ALA A 604 -48.25 20.32 63.33
CA ALA A 604 -47.85 21.62 63.90
C ALA A 604 -46.46 22.24 63.60
N ASN A 605 -46.51 23.58 63.44
CA ASN A 605 -45.45 24.59 63.47
C ASN A 605 -44.40 24.57 62.31
N ASP A 606 -43.98 25.71 61.74
CA ASP A 606 -44.41 27.10 62.01
C ASP A 606 -44.28 28.09 60.83
N GLU A 607 -44.92 29.25 61.05
CA GLU A 607 -44.71 30.58 60.43
C GLU A 607 -44.18 30.67 58.98
N GLY A 608 -45.09 30.95 58.05
CA GLY A 608 -44.75 31.47 56.73
C GLY A 608 -44.83 33.00 56.63
N LEU A 609 -44.18 33.55 55.61
CA LEU A 609 -44.55 34.83 54.97
C LEU A 609 -44.69 34.54 53.48
N LYS A 610 -45.93 34.43 52.98
CA LYS A 610 -46.66 35.54 52.34
C LYS A 610 -45.90 36.18 51.17
N GLU A 611 -46.35 35.79 49.98
CA GLU A 611 -47.12 36.70 49.12
C GLU A 611 -46.65 38.16 49.06
N ILE A 612 -46.12 38.54 47.89
CA ILE A 612 -46.77 39.59 47.08
C ILE A 612 -46.71 39.15 45.62
N PHE A 613 -47.89 38.91 45.03
CA PHE A 613 -48.05 38.72 43.59
C PHE A 613 -47.88 40.05 42.86
N SER A 614 -47.42 39.99 41.60
CA SER A 614 -47.90 40.77 40.42
C SER A 614 -46.75 41.27 39.55
N ASN A 615 -46.63 40.86 38.29
CA ASN A 615 -47.49 41.25 37.15
C ASN A 615 -47.54 42.76 36.83
N LYS A 616 -46.58 43.23 36.03
CA LYS A 616 -46.78 43.89 34.71
C LYS A 616 -45.43 43.97 34.00
N LYS A 617 -45.25 43.33 32.84
CA LYS A 617 -45.74 43.66 31.49
C LYS A 617 -45.16 44.95 30.89
N LYS A 618 -44.14 44.75 30.06
CA LYS A 618 -43.94 45.35 28.72
C LYS A 618 -44.19 46.86 28.55
N SER A 619 -43.11 47.64 28.59
CA SER A 619 -42.75 48.60 27.51
C SER A 619 -41.27 49.02 27.70
N GLY A 620 -40.53 49.43 26.67
CA GLY A 620 -40.93 49.47 25.25
C GLY A 620 -40.34 50.63 24.43
N VAL A 621 -39.19 51.20 24.80
CA VAL A 621 -38.55 52.30 24.05
C VAL A 621 -37.07 52.01 23.82
N ASP A 622 -36.79 51.52 22.61
CA ASP A 622 -35.93 52.12 21.58
C ASP A 622 -34.63 52.92 21.94
N LYS A 623 -33.64 52.76 21.05
CA LYS A 623 -32.48 53.66 20.79
C LYS A 623 -31.28 53.76 21.76
N LYS A 624 -30.32 52.86 21.51
CA LYS A 624 -28.89 53.13 21.18
C LYS A 624 -27.90 53.58 22.27
N THR A 625 -26.62 53.30 21.94
CA THR A 625 -25.37 53.91 22.45
C THR A 625 -24.97 53.67 23.91
N SER A 626 -24.13 52.65 24.08
CA SER A 626 -22.84 52.71 24.80
C SER A 626 -22.75 53.50 26.12
N VAL A 627 -22.55 52.79 27.23
CA VAL A 627 -21.21 52.51 27.79
C VAL A 627 -21.37 51.38 28.82
N LEU A 628 -20.59 50.31 28.68
CA LEU A 628 -20.66 49.16 29.59
C LEU A 628 -19.36 49.11 30.39
N SER A 629 -19.39 49.71 31.59
CA SER A 629 -18.22 49.82 32.47
C SER A 629 -18.50 49.23 33.85
N LYS A 630 -17.79 48.12 34.13
CA LYS A 630 -17.38 47.62 35.45
C LYS A 630 -18.42 47.01 36.40
N LYS A 631 -18.01 45.83 36.90
CA LYS A 631 -18.02 45.36 38.32
C LYS A 631 -19.19 44.52 38.86
N GLU A 632 -18.78 43.69 39.83
CA GLU A 632 -19.52 42.86 40.81
C GLU A 632 -20.78 42.10 40.34
N VAL A 633 -20.79 40.77 40.17
CA VAL A 633 -20.49 39.65 41.13
C VAL A 633 -21.51 39.51 42.26
N GLN A 634 -22.39 38.50 42.17
CA GLN A 634 -22.64 37.56 43.27
C GLN A 634 -23.28 36.24 42.81
N ASN A 635 -22.92 35.16 43.51
CA ASN A 635 -23.13 33.75 43.14
C ASN A 635 -24.58 33.28 43.32
N LYS A 636 -24.97 32.21 42.59
CA LYS A 636 -25.87 31.16 43.11
C LYS A 636 -25.60 29.77 42.51
N GLU A 637 -25.16 28.86 43.36
CA GLU A 637 -25.45 27.41 43.44
C GLU A 637 -25.66 26.61 42.14
N MET A 638 -24.52 26.22 41.56
CA MET A 638 -24.16 24.87 41.09
C MET A 638 -25.23 23.75 41.14
N GLU A 639 -25.68 23.29 39.97
CA GLU A 639 -26.03 21.87 39.72
C GLU A 639 -25.03 21.26 38.73
N ILE A 640 -24.78 19.95 38.82
CA ILE A 640 -23.69 19.28 38.10
C ILE A 640 -24.21 18.55 36.85
N SER A 641 -23.73 18.95 35.68
CA SER A 641 -23.84 18.19 34.43
C SER A 641 -22.53 18.29 33.65
N SER A 642 -22.13 17.20 32.99
CA SER A 642 -20.84 17.12 32.28
C SER A 642 -20.88 17.79 30.89
N ASP A 643 -19.68 18.00 30.34
CA ASP A 643 -19.33 18.24 28.92
C ASP A 643 -18.69 19.62 28.60
N GLU A 644 -18.05 20.27 29.57
CA GLU A 644 -17.00 21.27 29.29
C GLU A 644 -15.62 20.60 29.28
N ASP A 645 -15.17 20.14 28.11
CA ASP A 645 -13.80 19.63 27.88
C ASP A 645 -12.78 20.76 28.13
N ASP A 646 -11.80 20.52 29.02
CA ASP A 646 -10.79 21.51 29.41
C ASP A 646 -9.94 22.06 28.24
N TRP A 647 -9.69 23.37 28.28
CA TRP A 647 -8.76 24.05 27.37
C TRP A 647 -7.32 23.92 27.89
N GLU A 648 -6.71 22.74 27.80
CA GLU A 648 -5.27 22.61 28.05
C GLU A 648 -4.46 23.47 27.06
N ASP A 649 -3.66 24.39 27.59
CA ASP A 649 -2.79 25.26 26.81
C ASP A 649 -1.69 24.44 26.10
N VAL A 650 -1.72 24.47 24.76
CA VAL A 650 -0.65 23.93 23.93
C VAL A 650 0.27 25.07 23.53
N ASP A 651 1.49 25.07 24.08
CA ASP A 651 2.53 26.06 23.79
C ASP A 651 2.76 26.25 22.29
N LEU A 652 2.73 27.50 21.84
CA LEU A 652 2.91 27.89 20.44
C LEU A 652 4.29 28.53 20.25
N GLU A 653 5.25 27.76 19.74
CA GLU A 653 6.54 28.30 19.29
C GLU A 653 6.38 29.14 18.01
N GLU A 654 7.05 30.30 17.99
CA GLU A 654 7.33 31.21 16.86
C GLU A 654 6.15 32.01 16.22
N ASP A 655 6.04 33.29 16.63
CA ASP A 655 5.19 34.32 16.01
C ASP A 655 5.64 34.70 14.58
N MET A 656 5.13 34.02 13.55
CA MET A 656 5.17 34.52 12.18
C MET A 656 3.89 35.29 11.79
N ILE A 657 3.99 36.62 11.79
CA ILE A 657 2.96 37.55 11.30
C ILE A 657 2.91 37.50 9.77
N THR A 658 2.11 36.58 9.22
CA THR A 658 1.83 36.51 7.77
C THR A 658 0.91 37.63 7.32
N ILE A 659 1.50 38.76 6.90
CA ILE A 659 0.79 39.84 6.19
C ILE A 659 0.46 39.36 4.77
N ASN A 660 -0.81 39.44 4.39
CA ASN A 660 -1.28 38.99 3.08
C ASN A 660 -1.24 40.14 2.05
N LEU A 661 -0.99 39.83 0.78
CA LEU A 661 -0.53 40.79 -0.26
C LEU A 661 -1.49 41.95 -0.58
N ASN A 662 -2.73 41.92 -0.09
CA ASN A 662 -3.73 42.96 -0.32
C ASN A 662 -3.81 44.00 0.82
N GLY A 663 -2.78 44.12 1.66
CA GLY A 663 -2.61 45.16 2.69
C GLY A 663 -3.55 45.09 3.90
N LYS A 664 -4.59 44.23 3.86
CA LYS A 664 -5.48 44.00 5.00
C LYS A 664 -4.81 43.11 6.03
N THR A 665 -4.60 43.64 7.23
CA THR A 665 -4.33 42.84 8.44
C THR A 665 -5.50 41.89 8.69
N LEU A 666 -5.29 40.60 8.44
CA LEU A 666 -6.22 39.56 8.85
C LEU A 666 -6.23 39.45 10.37
N ASP A 667 -7.41 39.31 10.97
CA ASP A 667 -7.57 39.14 12.41
C ASP A 667 -6.81 37.86 12.87
N PRO A 668 -5.83 37.98 13.79
CA PRO A 668 -5.13 36.83 14.35
C PRO A 668 -6.06 35.79 14.98
N ALA A 669 -7.22 36.18 15.51
CA ALA A 669 -8.20 35.24 16.05
C ALA A 669 -8.91 34.44 14.96
N GLU A 670 -9.27 35.05 13.82
CA GLU A 670 -9.85 34.34 12.68
C GLU A 670 -8.84 33.38 12.04
N GLU A 671 -7.56 33.78 11.97
CA GLU A 671 -6.47 32.95 11.47
C GLU A 671 -6.13 31.81 12.44
N ARG A 672 -6.09 32.05 13.76
CA ARG A 672 -5.98 31.01 14.81
C ARG A 672 -7.13 30.00 14.68
N LYS A 673 -8.36 30.47 14.45
CA LYS A 673 -9.55 29.62 14.24
C LYS A 673 -9.45 28.79 12.95
N LYS A 674 -8.91 29.34 11.86
CA LYS A 674 -8.64 28.60 10.61
C LYS A 674 -7.55 27.55 10.80
N ARG A 675 -6.45 27.87 11.50
CA ARG A 675 -5.35 26.94 11.82
C ARG A 675 -5.81 25.80 12.73
N LEU A 676 -6.53 26.09 13.82
CA LEU A 676 -7.14 25.07 14.69
C LEU A 676 -8.13 24.18 13.93
N ALA A 677 -8.95 24.75 13.05
CA ALA A 677 -9.85 23.96 12.20
C ALA A 677 -9.09 23.08 11.19
N ALA A 678 -7.93 23.52 10.69
CA ALA A 678 -7.07 22.70 9.82
C ALA A 678 -6.39 21.55 10.60
N ILE A 679 -5.88 21.81 11.81
CA ILE A 679 -5.31 20.79 12.70
C ILE A 679 -6.39 19.74 13.06
N LYS A 680 -7.55 20.16 13.56
CA LYS A 680 -8.66 19.25 13.91
C LYS A 680 -9.21 18.48 12.70
N ARG A 681 -9.14 19.04 11.47
CA ARG A 681 -9.42 18.29 10.23
C ARG A 681 -8.35 17.24 9.92
N ARG A 682 -7.07 17.58 10.11
CA ARG A 682 -5.95 16.65 9.91
C ARG A 682 -6.00 15.49 10.90
N GLU A 683 -6.16 15.76 12.19
CA GLU A 683 -6.32 14.71 13.20
C GLU A 683 -7.51 13.79 12.90
N ASN A 684 -8.67 14.34 12.53
CA ASN A 684 -9.84 13.54 12.19
C ASN A 684 -9.62 12.71 10.93
N LEU A 685 -8.82 13.18 9.97
CA LEU A 685 -8.40 12.40 8.80
C LEU A 685 -7.43 11.28 9.19
N GLU A 686 -6.44 11.55 10.05
CA GLU A 686 -5.47 10.57 10.54
C GLU A 686 -6.16 9.48 11.40
N LYS A 687 -7.05 9.87 12.34
CA LYS A 687 -7.92 8.97 13.11
C LYS A 687 -8.81 8.11 12.20
N LYS A 688 -9.43 8.70 11.18
CA LYS A 688 -10.25 8.00 10.18
C LYS A 688 -9.42 7.04 9.31
N ASN A 689 -8.17 7.38 9.00
CA ASN A 689 -7.27 6.53 8.23
C ASN A 689 -6.73 5.35 9.06
N LYS A 690 -6.39 5.55 10.35
CA LYS A 690 -6.02 4.43 11.25
C LYS A 690 -7.16 3.41 11.36
N ILE A 691 -8.38 3.89 11.64
CA ILE A 691 -9.54 3.01 11.78
C ILE A 691 -9.94 2.36 10.45
N LYS A 692 -9.78 3.02 9.29
CA LYS A 692 -9.85 2.34 7.98
C LYS A 692 -8.85 1.20 7.84
N GLY A 693 -7.61 1.38 8.29
CA GLY A 693 -6.57 0.35 8.25
C GLY A 693 -6.93 -0.87 9.11
N GLU A 694 -7.34 -0.62 10.36
CA GLU A 694 -7.83 -1.67 11.28
C GLU A 694 -9.07 -2.38 10.69
N HIS A 695 -9.97 -1.63 10.06
CA HIS A 695 -11.19 -2.14 9.44
C HIS A 695 -10.91 -3.04 8.22
N VAL A 696 -9.94 -2.66 7.38
CA VAL A 696 -9.44 -3.51 6.28
C VAL A 696 -8.79 -4.77 6.84
N LYS A 697 -7.97 -4.66 7.90
CA LYS A 697 -7.32 -5.83 8.51
C LYS A 697 -8.35 -6.85 8.99
N THR A 698 -9.39 -6.45 9.73
CA THR A 698 -10.40 -7.40 10.24
C THR A 698 -11.17 -8.10 9.11
N ILE A 699 -11.40 -7.42 7.97
CA ILE A 699 -12.00 -8.05 6.78
C ILE A 699 -11.06 -9.13 6.22
N VAL A 700 -9.78 -8.80 6.00
CA VAL A 700 -8.77 -9.74 5.50
C VAL A 700 -8.57 -10.92 6.45
N ASP A 701 -8.46 -10.68 7.76
CA ASP A 701 -8.33 -11.72 8.79
C ASP A 701 -9.47 -12.75 8.69
N VAL A 702 -10.72 -12.33 8.44
CA VAL A 702 -11.87 -13.26 8.28
C VAL A 702 -11.84 -14.00 6.94
N LEU A 703 -11.61 -13.29 5.83
CA LEU A 703 -11.53 -13.90 4.49
C LEU A 703 -10.39 -14.92 4.41
N GLU A 704 -9.24 -14.65 5.00
CA GLU A 704 -8.13 -15.61 5.10
C GLU A 704 -8.50 -16.85 5.91
N ASN A 705 -9.15 -16.73 7.08
CA ASN A 705 -9.53 -17.91 7.86
C ASN A 705 -10.55 -18.79 7.11
N MET A 706 -11.48 -18.18 6.37
CA MET A 706 -12.42 -18.89 5.50
C MET A 706 -11.71 -19.55 4.31
N CYS A 707 -10.78 -18.86 3.65
CA CYS A 707 -10.01 -19.37 2.52
C CYS A 707 -9.08 -20.52 2.93
N ARG A 708 -8.37 -20.38 4.06
CA ARG A 708 -7.54 -21.44 4.66
C ARG A 708 -8.36 -22.68 4.98
N GLY A 709 -9.55 -22.52 5.60
CA GLY A 709 -10.47 -23.62 5.84
C GLY A 709 -10.89 -24.30 4.53
N PHE A 710 -11.35 -23.51 3.56
CA PHE A 710 -11.76 -24.02 2.24
C PHE A 710 -10.65 -24.80 1.54
N ILE A 711 -9.45 -24.25 1.39
CA ILE A 711 -8.30 -24.91 0.75
C ILE A 711 -7.91 -26.18 1.52
N THR A 712 -7.75 -26.09 2.85
CA THR A 712 -7.28 -27.22 3.68
C THR A 712 -8.26 -28.40 3.64
N PHE A 713 -9.56 -28.14 3.63
CA PHE A 713 -10.56 -29.21 3.59
C PHE A 713 -10.87 -29.68 2.16
N LYS A 714 -11.01 -28.78 1.18
CA LYS A 714 -11.33 -29.17 -0.21
C LYS A 714 -10.19 -29.98 -0.83
N ASN A 715 -8.94 -29.53 -0.74
CA ASN A 715 -7.82 -30.20 -1.39
C ASN A 715 -7.52 -31.58 -0.77
N ASN A 716 -7.67 -31.72 0.55
CA ASN A 716 -7.41 -33.00 1.23
C ASN A 716 -8.58 -33.99 1.13
N LEU A 717 -9.84 -33.54 0.96
CA LEU A 717 -11.01 -34.42 0.95
C LEU A 717 -11.64 -34.68 -0.42
N ILE A 718 -11.29 -33.93 -1.48
CA ILE A 718 -11.86 -34.16 -2.82
C ILE A 718 -11.59 -35.58 -3.34
N ASN A 719 -10.40 -36.12 -3.04
CA ASN A 719 -10.00 -37.50 -3.38
C ASN A 719 -10.77 -38.58 -2.59
N TYR A 720 -11.46 -38.20 -1.51
CA TYR A 720 -12.24 -39.09 -0.64
C TYR A 720 -13.75 -39.02 -0.90
N HIS A 721 -14.18 -38.36 -1.99
CA HIS A 721 -15.58 -38.19 -2.39
C HIS A 721 -16.43 -39.48 -2.30
N ASP A 722 -15.91 -40.61 -2.81
CA ASP A 722 -16.65 -41.89 -2.80
C ASP A 722 -16.61 -42.60 -1.44
N VAL A 723 -15.60 -42.31 -0.61
CA VAL A 723 -15.54 -42.76 0.79
C VAL A 723 -16.57 -41.98 1.62
N ILE A 724 -16.65 -40.67 1.41
CA ILE A 724 -17.61 -39.77 2.05
C ILE A 724 -19.06 -40.17 1.68
N LYS A 725 -19.35 -40.46 0.40
CA LYS A 725 -20.66 -40.96 -0.03
C LYS A 725 -21.06 -42.31 0.58
N LYS A 726 -20.09 -43.13 1.01
CA LYS A 726 -20.34 -44.39 1.75
C LYS A 726 -20.52 -44.17 3.25
N ILE A 727 -19.92 -43.13 3.83
CA ILE A 727 -20.09 -42.76 5.25
C ILE A 727 -21.44 -42.06 5.48
N VAL A 728 -21.81 -41.09 4.65
CA VAL A 728 -22.97 -40.21 4.89
C VAL A 728 -24.16 -40.60 4.02
N ILE A 729 -24.98 -41.55 4.49
CA ILE A 729 -26.15 -42.09 3.78
C ILE A 729 -27.46 -41.51 4.35
N LEU A 730 -27.94 -40.40 3.81
CA LEU A 730 -29.17 -39.72 4.26
C LEU A 730 -30.42 -40.18 3.48
N LYS A 731 -31.14 -41.16 4.02
CA LYS A 731 -32.39 -41.73 3.46
C LYS A 731 -33.64 -40.93 3.88
N ASP A 732 -33.79 -39.72 3.34
CA ASP A 732 -34.93 -38.84 3.61
C ASP A 732 -35.40 -38.11 2.34
N ASN A 733 -36.68 -37.73 2.28
CA ASN A 733 -37.24 -36.96 1.16
C ASN A 733 -37.18 -35.43 1.37
N SER A 734 -37.27 -34.95 2.61
CA SER A 734 -37.21 -33.50 2.90
C SER A 734 -35.78 -33.06 3.19
N ILE A 735 -35.40 -31.86 2.73
CA ILE A 735 -34.07 -31.28 3.00
C ILE A 735 -33.90 -31.04 4.51
N GLU A 736 -34.95 -30.62 5.21
CA GLU A 736 -34.89 -30.40 6.67
C GLU A 736 -34.66 -31.69 7.46
N ASN A 737 -35.25 -32.83 7.06
CA ASN A 737 -34.97 -34.11 7.71
C ASN A 737 -33.54 -34.57 7.43
N LYS A 738 -33.06 -34.46 6.18
CA LYS A 738 -31.66 -34.77 5.84
C LYS A 738 -30.69 -33.99 6.73
N ILE A 739 -30.93 -32.69 6.92
CA ILE A 739 -30.10 -31.85 7.80
C ILE A 739 -30.20 -32.33 9.26
N LYS A 740 -31.38 -32.58 9.82
CA LYS A 740 -31.52 -33.08 11.21
C LYS A 740 -30.81 -34.43 11.41
N ASN A 741 -30.99 -35.35 10.48
CA ASN A 741 -30.36 -36.67 10.48
C ASN A 741 -28.83 -36.56 10.40
N PHE A 742 -28.32 -35.64 9.56
CA PHE A 742 -26.90 -35.32 9.48
C PHE A 742 -26.36 -34.73 10.80
N LEU A 743 -27.03 -33.73 11.37
CA LEU A 743 -26.62 -33.07 12.61
C LEU A 743 -26.60 -34.01 13.81
N ASN A 744 -27.55 -34.95 13.90
CA ASN A 744 -27.56 -35.95 14.98
C ASN A 744 -26.39 -36.95 14.89
N ASN A 745 -25.78 -37.13 13.72
CA ASN A 745 -24.71 -38.10 13.48
C ASN A 745 -23.35 -37.46 13.15
N ILE A 746 -23.26 -36.12 13.23
CA ILE A 746 -22.15 -35.31 12.73
C ILE A 746 -20.79 -35.71 13.32
N ASP A 747 -20.70 -35.89 14.64
CA ASP A 747 -19.44 -36.19 15.31
C ASP A 747 -18.95 -37.62 14.97
N ASN A 748 -19.86 -38.60 14.89
CA ASN A 748 -19.57 -39.95 14.36
C ASN A 748 -19.02 -39.89 12.92
N TYR A 749 -19.60 -39.08 12.04
CA TYR A 749 -19.11 -38.94 10.65
C TYR A 749 -17.71 -38.32 10.59
N ILE A 750 -17.43 -37.33 11.46
CA ILE A 750 -16.12 -36.69 11.57
C ILE A 750 -15.09 -37.69 12.09
N GLU A 751 -15.37 -38.41 13.18
CA GLU A 751 -14.48 -39.44 13.73
C GLU A 751 -14.18 -40.55 12.70
N THR A 752 -15.22 -41.08 12.05
CA THR A 752 -15.13 -42.11 10.99
C THR A 752 -14.30 -41.67 9.77
N LEU A 753 -14.17 -40.36 9.54
CA LEU A 753 -13.34 -39.79 8.48
C LEU A 753 -11.92 -39.45 8.98
N GLU A 754 -11.76 -38.99 10.22
CA GLU A 754 -10.45 -38.67 10.83
C GLU A 754 -9.57 -39.90 11.08
N GLU A 755 -10.17 -41.06 11.34
CA GLU A 755 -9.45 -42.34 11.33
C GLU A 755 -8.75 -42.61 9.98
N LYS A 756 -9.31 -42.10 8.88
CA LYS A 756 -8.87 -42.34 7.50
C LYS A 756 -8.06 -41.18 6.91
N VAL A 757 -8.31 -39.96 7.38
CA VAL A 757 -7.71 -38.71 6.87
C VAL A 757 -7.40 -37.77 8.02
N LYS A 758 -6.14 -37.75 8.46
CA LYS A 758 -5.67 -36.80 9.48
C LYS A 758 -5.37 -35.43 8.84
N ILE A 759 -6.31 -34.50 8.97
CA ILE A 759 -6.14 -33.12 8.49
C ILE A 759 -5.52 -32.26 9.60
N GLU A 760 -4.32 -31.74 9.35
CA GLU A 760 -3.69 -30.73 10.21
C GLU A 760 -4.19 -29.31 9.86
N LEU A 761 -4.36 -28.46 10.89
CA LEU A 761 -5.02 -27.17 10.77
C LEU A 761 -4.23 -26.06 11.48
N SER A 762 -3.62 -25.18 10.68
CA SER A 762 -2.93 -23.97 11.13
C SER A 762 -3.91 -22.80 11.26
N CYS A 763 -4.58 -22.74 12.41
CA CYS A 763 -5.52 -21.68 12.78
C CYS A 763 -5.52 -21.46 14.32
N PRO A 764 -5.96 -20.29 14.82
CA PRO A 764 -6.01 -20.00 16.25
C PRO A 764 -6.82 -21.05 17.04
N ALA A 765 -6.30 -21.46 18.21
CA ALA A 765 -6.90 -22.52 19.01
C ALA A 765 -8.38 -22.27 19.39
N GLU A 766 -8.75 -21.01 19.62
CA GLU A 766 -10.13 -20.59 19.93
C GLU A 766 -11.13 -20.94 18.82
N ILE A 767 -10.73 -20.83 17.54
CA ILE A 767 -11.61 -21.13 16.41
C ILE A 767 -11.45 -22.56 15.88
N LYS A 768 -10.37 -23.26 16.25
CA LYS A 768 -9.97 -24.53 15.63
C LYS A 768 -11.02 -25.64 15.74
N LYS A 769 -11.76 -25.72 16.85
CA LYS A 769 -12.86 -26.70 17.02
C LYS A 769 -14.03 -26.41 16.07
N GLU A 770 -14.49 -25.17 16.04
CA GLU A 770 -15.64 -24.73 15.24
C GLU A 770 -15.35 -24.76 13.74
N LEU A 771 -14.20 -24.21 13.33
CA LEU A 771 -13.72 -24.24 11.95
C LEU A 771 -13.63 -25.68 11.44
N LYS A 772 -13.09 -26.61 12.24
CA LYS A 772 -12.99 -28.04 11.87
C LYS A 772 -14.36 -28.69 11.67
N LYS A 773 -15.28 -28.53 12.64
CA LYS A 773 -16.63 -29.14 12.57
C LYS A 773 -17.47 -28.54 11.44
N VAL A 774 -17.35 -27.23 11.19
CA VAL A 774 -18.04 -26.53 10.09
C VAL A 774 -17.47 -26.93 8.74
N PHE A 775 -16.16 -26.90 8.51
CA PHE A 775 -15.63 -27.23 7.19
C PHE A 775 -15.76 -28.72 6.83
N TYR A 776 -15.67 -29.65 7.78
CA TYR A 776 -16.08 -31.04 7.52
C TYR A 776 -17.54 -31.10 7.07
N SER A 777 -18.46 -30.43 7.78
CA SER A 777 -19.89 -30.42 7.44
C SER A 777 -20.17 -29.83 6.06
N PHE A 778 -19.47 -28.77 5.69
CA PHE A 778 -19.56 -28.13 4.38
C PHE A 778 -19.09 -29.05 3.25
N ILE A 779 -18.01 -29.80 3.44
CA ILE A 779 -17.56 -30.81 2.48
C ILE A 779 -18.55 -31.98 2.41
N PHE A 780 -18.98 -32.52 3.57
CA PHE A 780 -19.96 -33.62 3.65
C PHE A 780 -21.25 -33.30 2.89
N LEU A 781 -21.87 -32.15 3.18
CA LEU A 781 -23.14 -31.72 2.59
C LEU A 781 -23.05 -31.50 1.07
N ASN A 782 -22.01 -30.81 0.59
CA ASN A 782 -21.86 -30.57 -0.84
C ASN A 782 -21.59 -31.87 -1.62
N ILE A 783 -20.78 -32.80 -1.08
CA ILE A 783 -20.50 -34.09 -1.73
C ILE A 783 -21.75 -34.96 -1.85
N ILE A 784 -22.69 -34.89 -0.90
CA ILE A 784 -24.00 -35.56 -1.00
C ILE A 784 -25.06 -34.73 -1.76
N ASN A 785 -24.62 -33.79 -2.61
CA ASN A 785 -25.42 -32.92 -3.48
C ASN A 785 -26.35 -31.92 -2.75
N ILE A 786 -26.12 -31.66 -1.47
CA ILE A 786 -26.78 -30.58 -0.70
C ILE A 786 -25.92 -29.32 -0.81
N ASN A 787 -26.21 -28.48 -1.80
CA ASN A 787 -25.50 -27.20 -2.00
C ASN A 787 -25.55 -26.36 -0.71
N CYS A 788 -24.37 -26.10 -0.13
CA CYS A 788 -24.23 -25.29 1.07
C CYS A 788 -22.96 -24.42 1.03
N ARG A 789 -22.98 -23.32 1.79
CA ARG A 789 -21.87 -22.37 1.92
C ARG A 789 -21.52 -22.14 3.40
N VAL A 790 -20.24 -21.92 3.69
CA VAL A 790 -19.77 -21.51 5.03
C VAL A 790 -19.89 -19.99 5.13
N CYS A 791 -20.47 -19.50 6.22
CA CYS A 791 -20.62 -18.08 6.52
C CYS A 791 -19.86 -17.70 7.80
N SER A 792 -19.31 -16.48 7.86
CA SER A 792 -18.58 -15.96 9.03
C SER A 792 -18.87 -14.47 9.26
N PRO A 793 -19.22 -14.04 10.49
CA PRO A 793 -19.43 -12.64 10.82
C PRO A 793 -18.09 -11.89 11.00
N CYS A 794 -18.02 -10.69 10.42
CA CYS A 794 -16.88 -9.79 10.52
C CYS A 794 -17.35 -8.42 11.06
N ASN A 795 -16.90 -8.05 12.27
CA ASN A 795 -17.20 -6.74 12.86
C ASN A 795 -15.94 -5.90 13.15
N PRO A 796 -15.43 -5.16 12.15
CA PRO A 796 -14.34 -4.19 12.33
C PRO A 796 -14.72 -2.95 13.15
N PRO A 797 -13.73 -2.16 13.62
CA PRO A 797 -14.00 -0.88 14.28
C PRO A 797 -14.66 0.17 13.36
N SER A 798 -15.46 1.05 13.97
CA SER A 798 -16.08 2.22 13.31
C SER A 798 -16.05 3.44 14.23
N LEU A 799 -15.86 4.63 13.65
CA LEU A 799 -16.02 5.93 14.32
C LEU A 799 -17.49 6.42 14.37
N LEU A 800 -18.39 5.81 13.60
CA LEU A 800 -19.77 6.31 13.39
C LEU A 800 -20.82 5.57 14.22
N LEU A 801 -20.43 4.47 14.86
CA LEU A 801 -21.24 3.68 15.78
C LEU A 801 -20.53 3.67 17.14
N ASN A 802 -21.11 4.33 18.15
CA ASN A 802 -20.59 4.34 19.53
C ASN A 802 -20.84 3.00 20.23
N VAL A 803 -20.30 1.91 19.70
CA VAL A 803 -20.47 0.56 20.24
C VAL A 803 -19.51 0.35 21.41
N LYS A 804 -19.97 0.62 22.63
CA LYS A 804 -19.39 -0.03 23.82
C LYS A 804 -19.53 -1.54 23.59
N ARG A 805 -18.42 -2.27 23.47
CA ARG A 805 -18.43 -3.73 23.29
C ARG A 805 -19.29 -4.35 24.41
N PRO A 806 -20.39 -5.06 24.10
CA PRO A 806 -21.22 -5.66 25.14
C PRO A 806 -20.42 -6.75 25.87
N LYS A 807 -20.64 -6.88 27.18
CA LYS A 807 -20.28 -8.10 27.91
C LYS A 807 -21.37 -9.13 27.63
N PHE A 808 -21.00 -10.33 27.20
CA PHE A 808 -21.91 -11.47 27.12
C PHE A 808 -21.25 -12.70 27.73
N GLU A 809 -22.03 -13.42 28.53
CA GLU A 809 -21.57 -14.58 29.30
C GLU A 809 -22.01 -15.85 28.54
N GLY A 810 -21.11 -16.43 27.75
CA GLY A 810 -21.38 -17.64 26.95
C GLY A 810 -20.59 -17.71 25.65
N GLU A 811 -20.79 -18.79 24.89
CA GLU A 811 -20.01 -19.07 23.68
C GLU A 811 -20.27 -18.05 22.56
N LYS A 812 -19.19 -17.70 21.85
CA LYS A 812 -19.20 -16.88 20.64
C LYS A 812 -19.10 -17.79 19.42
N ARG A 813 -19.92 -17.56 18.40
CA ARG A 813 -19.82 -18.24 17.10
C ARG A 813 -18.92 -17.47 16.15
N TYR A 814 -18.10 -18.21 15.41
CA TYR A 814 -17.18 -17.75 14.38
C TYR A 814 -17.60 -18.20 12.97
N PHE A 815 -18.32 -19.32 12.84
CA PHE A 815 -18.72 -19.88 11.55
C PHE A 815 -20.10 -20.57 11.64
N PHE A 816 -20.87 -20.51 10.57
CA PHE A 816 -22.11 -21.27 10.42
C PHE A 816 -22.28 -21.76 8.98
N ILE A 817 -23.27 -22.62 8.72
CA ILE A 817 -23.58 -23.08 7.36
C ILE A 817 -24.94 -22.58 6.91
N GLU A 818 -25.06 -22.30 5.62
CA GLU A 818 -26.34 -22.13 4.95
C GLU A 818 -26.54 -23.20 3.88
N VAL A 819 -27.69 -23.86 3.88
CA VAL A 819 -28.09 -24.82 2.84
C VAL A 819 -29.10 -24.18 1.89
N PHE A 820 -28.91 -24.33 0.57
CA PHE A 820 -29.83 -23.79 -0.43
C PHE A 820 -31.03 -24.71 -0.67
N ASN A 821 -32.22 -24.28 -0.27
CA ASN A 821 -33.46 -24.97 -0.60
C ASN A 821 -33.92 -24.58 -2.02
N LYS A 822 -33.57 -25.41 -3.00
CA LYS A 822 -33.90 -25.24 -4.43
C LYS A 822 -35.40 -25.03 -4.71
N GLN A 823 -36.31 -25.62 -3.92
CA GLN A 823 -37.75 -25.51 -4.15
C GLN A 823 -38.29 -24.11 -3.82
N LYS A 824 -37.87 -23.54 -2.69
CA LYS A 824 -38.30 -22.21 -2.23
C LYS A 824 -37.38 -21.08 -2.71
N LYS A 825 -36.21 -21.40 -3.25
CA LYS A 825 -35.10 -20.47 -3.56
C LYS A 825 -34.65 -19.66 -2.33
N GLU A 826 -34.62 -20.31 -1.16
CA GLU A 826 -34.19 -19.72 0.12
C GLU A 826 -32.93 -20.39 0.67
N TRP A 827 -32.09 -19.63 1.35
CA TRP A 827 -30.94 -20.12 2.11
C TRP A 827 -31.35 -20.34 3.58
N ILE A 828 -31.28 -21.58 4.05
CA ILE A 828 -31.63 -21.98 5.43
C ILE A 828 -30.35 -21.95 6.29
N PRO A 829 -30.26 -21.11 7.33
CA PRO A 829 -29.14 -21.12 8.26
C PRO A 829 -29.19 -22.31 9.24
N ILE A 830 -28.01 -22.81 9.57
CA ILE A 830 -27.77 -23.93 10.49
C ILE A 830 -26.57 -23.56 11.38
N ASP A 831 -26.76 -23.54 12.70
CA ASP A 831 -25.62 -23.57 13.63
C ASP A 831 -25.15 -25.02 13.80
N ILE A 832 -23.98 -25.32 13.25
CA ILE A 832 -23.34 -26.64 13.29
C ILE A 832 -22.84 -26.99 14.71
N MET A 833 -22.71 -26.00 15.59
CA MET A 833 -22.23 -26.17 16.96
C MET A 833 -23.36 -26.43 17.97
N SER A 834 -24.56 -25.87 17.77
CA SER A 834 -25.74 -26.19 18.60
C SER A 834 -26.64 -27.28 17.99
N GLY A 835 -26.62 -27.45 16.66
CA GLY A 835 -27.57 -28.29 15.92
C GLY A 835 -28.87 -27.57 15.54
N ASP A 836 -29.00 -26.27 15.82
CA ASP A 836 -30.21 -25.51 15.52
C ASP A 836 -30.33 -25.18 14.02
N ILE A 837 -31.51 -25.47 13.47
CA ILE A 837 -31.91 -25.07 12.12
C ILE A 837 -32.85 -23.87 12.24
N LYS A 838 -32.63 -22.83 11.44
CA LYS A 838 -33.38 -21.54 11.41
C LYS A 838 -33.07 -20.54 12.54
N ILE A 839 -32.55 -20.95 13.71
CA ILE A 839 -32.26 -20.03 14.83
C ILE A 839 -30.86 -19.41 14.73
N LEU A 840 -30.68 -18.50 13.77
CA LEU A 840 -29.50 -17.63 13.68
C LEU A 840 -29.94 -16.18 13.39
N ASN A 841 -30.28 -15.47 14.47
CA ASN A 841 -30.62 -14.04 14.48
C ASN A 841 -29.39 -13.19 14.87
N VAL A 842 -29.54 -11.85 14.91
CA VAL A 842 -28.45 -10.93 15.34
C VAL A 842 -27.92 -11.30 16.74
N GLU A 843 -28.83 -11.72 17.64
CA GLU A 843 -28.54 -12.06 19.02
C GLU A 843 -27.64 -13.29 19.16
N ALA A 844 -27.74 -14.28 18.26
CA ALA A 844 -26.87 -15.46 18.25
C ALA A 844 -25.39 -15.12 17.99
N PHE A 845 -25.12 -14.05 17.23
CA PHE A 845 -23.75 -13.51 17.04
C PHE A 845 -23.32 -12.52 18.14
N LYS A 846 -24.25 -12.17 19.04
CA LYS A 846 -24.04 -11.40 20.27
C LYS A 846 -23.55 -9.95 20.08
N ASP A 847 -23.66 -9.40 18.85
CA ASP A 847 -23.29 -8.03 18.51
C ASP A 847 -24.42 -7.33 17.73
N PRO A 848 -25.00 -6.22 18.23
CA PRO A 848 -26.09 -5.51 17.55
C PRO A 848 -25.65 -4.82 16.24
N ASN A 849 -24.35 -4.75 15.95
CA ASN A 849 -23.78 -4.03 14.81
C ASN A 849 -22.84 -4.89 13.97
N ILE A 850 -23.19 -6.16 13.68
CA ILE A 850 -22.47 -6.99 12.70
C ILE A 850 -22.35 -6.23 11.36
N LEU A 851 -21.18 -5.65 11.07
CA LEU A 851 -20.98 -4.84 9.87
C LEU A 851 -20.96 -5.67 8.59
N TYR A 852 -20.43 -6.91 8.64
CA TYR A 852 -20.46 -7.86 7.54
C TYR A 852 -20.71 -9.29 8.01
N ILE A 853 -21.32 -10.10 7.15
CA ILE A 853 -21.21 -11.55 7.14
C ILE A 853 -20.76 -11.94 5.73
N PHE A 854 -19.60 -12.57 5.64
CA PHE A 854 -19.07 -13.11 4.40
C PHE A 854 -19.41 -14.58 4.29
N SER A 855 -19.56 -15.08 3.06
CA SER A 855 -19.79 -16.48 2.76
C SER A 855 -18.82 -16.99 1.70
N ILE A 856 -18.47 -18.28 1.74
CA ILE A 856 -17.72 -19.00 0.72
C ILE A 856 -18.49 -20.26 0.31
N ASP A 857 -18.71 -20.43 -1.00
CA ASP A 857 -19.38 -21.60 -1.57
C ASP A 857 -18.39 -22.73 -1.93
N PHE A 858 -18.91 -23.87 -2.41
CA PHE A 858 -18.09 -25.02 -2.80
C PHE A 858 -17.17 -24.77 -4.01
N ASN A 859 -17.47 -23.75 -4.82
CA ASN A 859 -16.60 -23.33 -5.93
C ASN A 859 -15.39 -22.52 -5.40
N GLY A 860 -15.56 -21.83 -4.27
CA GLY A 860 -14.56 -20.95 -3.63
C GLY A 860 -14.95 -19.48 -3.68
N THR A 861 -16.15 -19.17 -4.15
CA THR A 861 -16.60 -17.81 -4.42
C THR A 861 -16.99 -17.09 -3.13
N PHE A 862 -16.32 -15.97 -2.84
CA PHE A 862 -16.70 -15.08 -1.74
C PHE A 862 -17.88 -14.18 -2.09
N ARG A 863 -18.86 -14.09 -1.18
CA ARG A 863 -20.03 -13.19 -1.27
C ARG A 863 -20.38 -12.54 0.07
N ASP A 864 -20.95 -11.34 0.05
CA ASP A 864 -21.53 -10.66 1.21
C ASP A 864 -23.00 -11.07 1.39
N VAL A 865 -23.34 -11.68 2.52
CA VAL A 865 -24.69 -12.17 2.86
C VAL A 865 -25.33 -11.41 4.02
N THR A 866 -24.69 -10.32 4.47
CA THR A 866 -25.09 -9.53 5.65
C THR A 866 -26.54 -9.07 5.60
N GLY A 867 -27.07 -8.81 4.40
CA GLY A 867 -28.41 -8.28 4.15
C GLY A 867 -29.56 -9.15 4.63
N ARG A 868 -29.32 -10.44 4.92
CA ARG A 868 -30.32 -11.37 5.49
C ARG A 868 -30.32 -11.41 7.01
N TYR A 869 -29.25 -11.00 7.67
CA TYR A 869 -29.05 -11.19 9.12
C TYR A 869 -29.23 -9.94 9.96
N THR A 870 -29.10 -8.74 9.39
CA THR A 870 -29.22 -7.48 10.15
C THR A 870 -30.32 -6.56 9.63
N ARG A 871 -31.05 -5.96 10.57
CA ARG A 871 -31.96 -4.81 10.30
C ARG A 871 -31.17 -3.51 10.14
N SER A 872 -29.92 -3.46 10.60
CA SER A 872 -29.13 -2.22 10.63
C SER A 872 -28.81 -1.64 9.25
N PHE A 873 -29.03 -2.37 8.14
CA PHE A 873 -28.98 -1.83 6.78
C PHE A 873 -29.93 -0.66 6.54
N ILE A 874 -31.03 -0.54 7.30
CA ILE A 874 -31.94 0.61 7.20
C ILE A 874 -31.28 1.92 7.63
N PHE A 875 -30.30 1.87 8.56
CA PHE A 875 -29.62 3.04 9.11
C PHE A 875 -28.44 3.53 8.26
N HIS A 876 -28.40 4.83 7.98
CA HIS A 876 -27.34 5.46 7.19
C HIS A 876 -25.98 5.43 7.93
N LYS A 877 -25.95 5.53 9.26
CA LYS A 877 -24.70 5.40 10.06
C LYS A 877 -24.04 4.02 9.91
N PHE A 878 -24.84 2.95 9.82
CA PHE A 878 -24.35 1.61 9.58
C PHE A 878 -23.79 1.48 8.15
N ARG A 879 -24.52 1.94 7.13
CA ARG A 879 -24.04 1.95 5.74
C ARG A 879 -22.77 2.79 5.56
N GLN A 880 -22.66 3.95 6.22
CA GLN A 880 -21.44 4.77 6.22
C GLN A 880 -20.28 4.19 7.03
N SER A 881 -20.52 3.24 7.93
CA SER A 881 -19.46 2.54 8.66
C SER A 881 -18.76 1.50 7.81
N ARG A 882 -19.43 0.99 6.77
CA ARG A 882 -18.90 -0.02 5.85
C ARG A 882 -17.98 0.60 4.79
N MET A 883 -17.12 -0.22 4.21
CA MET A 883 -16.25 0.12 3.09
C MET A 883 -17.06 0.33 1.80
N PRO A 884 -16.52 1.08 0.81
CA PRO A 884 -17.15 1.22 -0.51
C PRO A 884 -17.38 -0.15 -1.18
N ILE A 885 -18.46 -0.29 -1.94
CA ILE A 885 -18.82 -1.57 -2.58
C ILE A 885 -17.77 -1.99 -3.62
N GLU A 886 -17.12 -1.02 -4.25
CA GLU A 886 -16.00 -1.19 -5.17
C GLU A 886 -14.78 -1.82 -4.49
N PHE A 887 -14.52 -1.45 -3.22
CA PHE A 887 -13.44 -2.04 -2.44
C PHE A 887 -13.72 -3.53 -2.16
N LEU A 888 -14.97 -3.88 -1.81
CA LEU A 888 -15.36 -5.28 -1.57
C LEU A 888 -15.31 -6.09 -2.87
N LYS A 889 -15.85 -5.55 -3.97
CA LYS A 889 -15.81 -6.21 -5.30
C LYS A 889 -14.38 -6.51 -5.74
N GLU A 890 -13.46 -5.54 -5.70
CA GLU A 890 -12.06 -5.79 -6.07
C GLU A 890 -11.36 -6.74 -5.08
N THR A 891 -11.76 -6.76 -3.80
CA THR A 891 -11.20 -7.70 -2.81
C THR A 891 -11.68 -9.14 -3.08
N PHE A 892 -12.97 -9.35 -3.35
CA PHE A 892 -13.48 -10.68 -3.73
C PHE A 892 -12.91 -11.14 -5.08
N ARG A 893 -12.74 -10.24 -6.06
CA ARG A 893 -12.10 -10.55 -7.35
C ARG A 893 -10.66 -11.08 -7.21
N ILE A 894 -9.93 -10.66 -6.17
CA ILE A 894 -8.59 -11.19 -5.86
C ILE A 894 -8.68 -12.63 -5.31
N TYR A 895 -9.61 -12.91 -4.39
CA TYR A 895 -9.78 -14.25 -3.82
C TYR A 895 -10.50 -15.26 -4.74
N ASN A 896 -11.34 -14.77 -5.66
CA ASN A 896 -12.09 -15.58 -6.62
C ASN A 896 -11.30 -15.82 -7.94
N GLU A 897 -10.10 -15.25 -8.06
CA GLU A 897 -9.19 -15.24 -9.24
C GLU A 897 -9.78 -14.65 -10.55
N SER A 898 -11.10 -14.46 -10.65
CA SER A 898 -11.81 -13.89 -11.80
C SER A 898 -13.07 -13.11 -11.39
N GLU A 899 -13.81 -12.57 -12.37
CA GLU A 899 -15.21 -12.18 -12.14
C GLU A 899 -16.11 -13.42 -12.09
N THR A 900 -17.19 -13.34 -11.31
CA THR A 900 -18.14 -14.45 -11.11
C THR A 900 -19.03 -14.65 -12.32
N THR A 901 -18.89 -15.80 -13.00
CA THR A 901 -19.76 -16.17 -14.13
C THR A 901 -21.19 -16.50 -13.69
N GLU A 902 -21.38 -16.96 -12.45
CA GLU A 902 -22.69 -17.23 -11.84
C GLU A 902 -23.25 -16.01 -11.08
N THR A 903 -23.84 -15.05 -11.81
CA THR A 903 -24.52 -13.90 -11.18
C THR A 903 -25.74 -14.30 -10.35
N TYR A 904 -26.36 -15.44 -10.64
CA TYR A 904 -27.64 -15.89 -10.06
C TYR A 904 -27.69 -15.80 -8.52
N PHE A 905 -26.61 -16.16 -7.83
CA PHE A 905 -26.57 -16.06 -6.37
C PHE A 905 -26.36 -14.62 -5.87
N ASP A 906 -25.62 -13.79 -6.62
CA ASP A 906 -25.43 -12.37 -6.31
C ASP A 906 -26.76 -11.61 -6.51
N ASP A 907 -27.49 -11.93 -7.59
CA ASP A 907 -28.84 -11.44 -7.87
C ASP A 907 -29.83 -11.87 -6.77
N LEU A 908 -29.76 -13.12 -6.30
CA LEU A 908 -30.56 -13.61 -5.17
C LEU A 908 -30.27 -12.86 -3.87
N GLU A 909 -29.02 -12.64 -3.48
CA GLU A 909 -28.73 -11.88 -2.23
C GLU A 909 -29.24 -10.44 -2.32
N ASN A 910 -29.13 -9.78 -3.48
CA ASN A 910 -29.70 -8.46 -3.70
C ASN A 910 -31.24 -8.47 -3.57
N ILE A 911 -31.92 -9.43 -4.20
CA ILE A 911 -33.37 -9.61 -4.08
C ILE A 911 -33.79 -9.88 -2.62
N LEU A 912 -33.03 -10.67 -1.88
CA LEU A 912 -33.32 -11.00 -0.48
C LEU A 912 -33.06 -9.81 0.46
N LEU A 913 -32.02 -9.01 0.22
CA LEU A 913 -31.78 -7.73 0.92
C LEU A 913 -32.93 -6.74 0.67
N LEU A 914 -33.36 -6.56 -0.58
CA LEU A 914 -34.45 -5.64 -0.91
C LEU A 914 -35.77 -6.07 -0.27
N LYS A 915 -36.11 -7.37 -0.31
CA LYS A 915 -37.27 -7.94 0.40
C LYS A 915 -37.18 -7.82 1.93
N ASN A 916 -35.98 -7.85 2.51
CA ASN A 916 -35.79 -7.63 3.94
C ASN A 916 -36.02 -6.15 4.32
N LEU A 917 -35.54 -5.21 3.50
CA LEU A 917 -35.78 -3.78 3.67
C LEU A 917 -37.26 -3.42 3.47
N GLU A 918 -37.92 -4.02 2.48
CA GLU A 918 -39.37 -3.87 2.24
C GLU A 918 -40.19 -4.30 3.47
N LYS A 919 -39.85 -5.45 4.08
CA LYS A 919 -40.47 -5.92 5.33
C LYS A 919 -40.19 -5.04 6.56
N GLN A 920 -39.14 -4.23 6.52
CA GLN A 920 -38.82 -3.27 7.59
C GLN A 920 -39.53 -1.92 7.39
N GLY A 921 -40.08 -1.66 6.19
CA GLY A 921 -40.79 -0.43 5.87
C GLY A 921 -39.88 0.79 5.75
N PHE A 922 -40.45 1.98 5.96
CA PHE A 922 -39.72 3.24 5.83
C PHE A 922 -38.81 3.50 7.05
N PRO A 923 -37.55 3.97 6.84
CA PRO A 923 -36.71 4.45 7.93
C PRO A 923 -37.38 5.56 8.76
N GLU A 924 -37.27 5.47 10.08
CA GLU A 924 -37.84 6.47 11.01
C GLU A 924 -37.18 7.85 10.86
N ASN A 925 -35.86 7.90 10.68
CA ASN A 925 -35.12 9.17 10.57
C ASN A 925 -34.96 9.63 9.11
N ILE A 926 -35.18 10.92 8.86
CA ILE A 926 -34.97 11.58 7.55
C ILE A 926 -33.49 11.49 7.08
N SER A 927 -32.55 11.24 8.00
CA SER A 927 -31.14 10.96 7.69
C SER A 927 -30.90 9.57 7.09
N ASP A 928 -31.75 8.59 7.43
CA ASP A 928 -31.52 7.18 7.11
C ASP A 928 -31.95 6.79 5.69
N PHE A 929 -32.70 7.66 5.00
CA PHE A 929 -32.96 7.56 3.55
C PHE A 929 -31.74 7.85 2.67
N LYS A 930 -30.74 8.56 3.20
CA LYS A 930 -29.58 8.99 2.41
C LYS A 930 -28.76 7.78 1.95
N GLY A 931 -28.69 7.56 0.64
CA GLY A 931 -28.06 6.35 0.09
C GLY A 931 -28.67 5.05 0.62
N HIS A 932 -29.98 5.02 0.87
CA HIS A 932 -30.71 3.80 1.23
C HIS A 932 -30.92 2.92 -0.01
N PRO A 933 -30.78 1.57 0.07
CA PRO A 933 -30.88 0.70 -1.10
C PRO A 933 -32.25 0.76 -1.78
N LEU A 934 -33.35 0.54 -1.03
CA LEU A 934 -34.70 0.46 -1.61
C LEU A 934 -35.40 1.81 -1.85
N TYR A 935 -35.30 2.79 -0.93
CA TYR A 935 -36.02 4.07 -0.98
C TYR A 935 -35.12 5.29 -1.22
N CYS A 936 -35.69 6.38 -1.75
CA CYS A 936 -35.09 7.72 -1.82
C CYS A 936 -36.14 8.79 -1.47
N LEU A 937 -35.71 9.89 -0.83
CA LEU A 937 -36.53 11.10 -0.67
C LEU A 937 -36.26 12.06 -1.83
N ASP A 938 -37.27 12.84 -2.22
CA ASP A 938 -37.14 13.91 -3.23
C ASP A 938 -35.94 14.85 -3.00
N LYS A 939 -35.73 15.28 -1.76
CA LYS A 939 -34.61 16.13 -1.32
C LYS A 939 -33.22 15.49 -1.38
N ASP A 940 -33.14 14.16 -1.52
CA ASP A 940 -31.88 13.43 -1.67
C ASP A 940 -31.56 13.06 -3.13
N ILE A 941 -32.46 13.34 -4.09
CA ILE A 941 -32.22 13.17 -5.54
C ILE A 941 -31.19 14.21 -6.00
N LEU A 942 -30.11 13.74 -6.63
CA LEU A 942 -29.00 14.60 -7.03
C LEU A 942 -29.35 15.55 -8.19
N LYS A 943 -28.55 16.60 -8.38
CA LYS A 943 -28.68 17.50 -9.54
C LYS A 943 -28.60 16.76 -10.88
N ALA A 944 -27.89 15.64 -10.94
CA ALA A 944 -27.75 14.76 -12.11
C ALA A 944 -28.58 13.46 -12.03
N GLU A 945 -29.73 13.50 -11.36
CA GLU A 945 -30.69 12.40 -11.27
C GLU A 945 -32.12 12.92 -11.48
N ALA A 946 -33.05 12.06 -11.87
CA ALA A 946 -34.48 12.36 -11.89
C ALA A 946 -35.33 11.13 -11.56
N VAL A 947 -36.59 11.34 -11.17
CA VAL A 947 -37.59 10.29 -11.14
C VAL A 947 -37.96 9.94 -12.59
N TRP A 948 -37.96 8.66 -12.95
CA TRP A 948 -38.36 8.17 -14.26
C TRP A 948 -39.08 6.82 -14.17
N PRO A 949 -40.24 6.62 -14.85
CA PRO A 949 -40.99 7.59 -15.65
C PRO A 949 -41.45 8.84 -14.88
N PRO A 950 -41.65 10.01 -15.53
CA PRO A 950 -41.93 11.27 -14.86
C PRO A 950 -43.31 11.32 -14.17
N ASP A 951 -44.22 10.43 -14.55
CA ASP A 951 -45.54 10.19 -13.97
C ASP A 951 -45.52 9.24 -12.75
N THR A 952 -44.35 8.71 -12.37
CA THR A 952 -44.19 7.85 -11.18
C THR A 952 -44.72 8.55 -9.93
N LYS A 953 -45.79 7.98 -9.35
CA LYS A 953 -46.37 8.49 -8.10
C LYS A 953 -45.46 8.17 -6.92
N PRO A 954 -45.35 9.07 -5.92
CA PRO A 954 -44.63 8.76 -4.68
C PRO A 954 -45.39 7.68 -3.89
N ILE A 955 -44.64 6.79 -3.27
CA ILE A 955 -45.14 5.59 -2.58
C ILE A 955 -45.51 5.91 -1.12
N GLY A 956 -44.97 7.00 -0.58
CA GLY A 956 -45.30 7.52 0.74
C GLY A 956 -44.76 8.94 0.94
N LYS A 957 -44.92 9.45 2.16
CA LYS A 957 -44.33 10.72 2.60
C LYS A 957 -43.73 10.57 3.99
N VAL A 958 -42.58 11.20 4.21
CA VAL A 958 -41.93 11.28 5.53
C VAL A 958 -41.71 12.75 5.87
N GLY A 959 -42.48 13.23 6.86
CA GLY A 959 -42.65 14.66 7.10
C GLY A 959 -43.18 15.36 5.86
N LYS A 960 -42.40 16.30 5.32
CA LYS A 960 -42.75 17.08 4.12
C LYS A 960 -42.20 16.52 2.79
N TYR A 961 -41.46 15.41 2.84
CA TYR A 961 -40.72 14.87 1.70
C TYR A 961 -41.41 13.63 1.11
N ASN A 962 -41.47 13.54 -0.21
CA ASN A 962 -42.03 12.40 -0.92
C ASN A 962 -41.02 11.24 -0.99
N VAL A 963 -41.50 10.01 -0.82
CA VAL A 963 -40.72 8.77 -0.92
C VAL A 963 -40.92 8.12 -2.29
N TYR A 964 -39.82 7.77 -2.95
CA TYR A 964 -39.78 7.02 -4.20
C TYR A 964 -38.95 5.74 -4.02
N LEU A 965 -39.16 4.74 -4.88
CA LEU A 965 -38.23 3.62 -5.03
C LEU A 965 -36.90 4.13 -5.63
N ARG A 966 -35.78 3.58 -5.17
CA ARG A 966 -34.45 3.83 -5.74
C ARG A 966 -34.41 3.48 -7.22
N ASP A 967 -35.10 2.41 -7.62
CA ASP A 967 -35.18 1.97 -9.03
C ASP A 967 -35.90 2.98 -9.93
N SER A 968 -36.78 3.82 -9.37
CA SER A 968 -37.41 4.94 -10.08
C SER A 968 -36.49 6.17 -10.17
N ILE A 969 -35.40 6.23 -9.41
CA ILE A 969 -34.39 7.30 -9.52
C ILE A 969 -33.35 6.88 -10.54
N LYS A 970 -33.34 7.54 -11.70
CA LYS A 970 -32.39 7.25 -12.77
C LYS A 970 -31.30 8.32 -12.86
N PRO A 971 -30.03 7.92 -13.11
CA PRO A 971 -28.96 8.86 -13.37
C PRO A 971 -29.17 9.56 -14.71
N LEU A 972 -28.75 10.83 -14.77
CA LEU A 972 -28.77 11.65 -15.98
C LEU A 972 -27.35 12.14 -16.29
N TYR A 973 -27.06 12.28 -17.57
CA TYR A 973 -25.71 12.50 -18.07
C TYR A 973 -25.68 13.65 -19.08
N THR A 974 -24.56 14.37 -19.13
CA THR A 974 -24.30 15.28 -20.25
C THR A 974 -24.11 14.48 -21.54
N SER A 975 -24.49 15.05 -22.68
CA SER A 975 -24.25 14.45 -24.00
C SER A 975 -22.77 14.08 -24.22
N ILE A 976 -21.83 14.88 -23.69
CA ILE A 976 -20.39 14.57 -23.73
C ILE A 976 -20.05 13.28 -22.98
N LYS A 977 -20.65 13.04 -21.80
CA LYS A 977 -20.40 11.80 -21.04
C LYS A 977 -21.03 10.57 -21.73
N LEU A 978 -22.20 10.73 -22.34
CA LEU A 978 -22.84 9.65 -23.13
C LEU A 978 -22.00 9.31 -24.37
N LEU A 979 -21.48 10.33 -25.06
CA LEU A 979 -20.59 10.18 -26.21
C LEU A 979 -19.28 9.46 -25.83
N MET A 980 -18.74 9.70 -24.63
CA MET A 980 -17.59 8.95 -24.10
C MET A 980 -17.90 7.46 -23.86
N GLU A 981 -19.16 7.09 -23.62
CA GLU A 981 -19.59 5.68 -23.60
C GLU A 981 -19.91 5.11 -25.00
N GLY A 982 -19.84 5.93 -26.05
CA GLY A 982 -20.18 5.53 -27.42
C GLY A 982 -21.68 5.64 -27.74
N LEU A 983 -22.39 6.54 -27.06
CA LEU A 983 -23.83 6.79 -27.19
C LEU A 983 -24.10 8.24 -27.64
N ASP A 984 -24.86 8.42 -28.71
CA ASP A 984 -25.37 9.73 -29.13
C ASP A 984 -26.77 9.95 -28.58
N VAL A 985 -27.10 11.18 -28.16
CA VAL A 985 -28.49 11.55 -27.88
C VAL A 985 -29.27 11.51 -29.20
N LYS A 986 -30.42 10.82 -29.22
CA LYS A 986 -31.27 10.71 -30.41
C LYS A 986 -31.67 12.10 -30.89
N LYS A 987 -31.79 12.25 -32.21
CA LYS A 987 -32.16 13.52 -32.82
C LYS A 987 -33.49 14.03 -32.25
N ASP A 988 -33.53 15.34 -31.98
CA ASP A 988 -34.71 16.09 -31.52
C ASP A 988 -35.25 15.72 -30.09
N GLU A 989 -34.52 14.89 -29.32
CA GLU A 989 -34.76 14.64 -27.89
C GLU A 989 -34.54 15.87 -26.99
N LYS A 990 -35.44 16.08 -26.02
CA LYS A 990 -35.36 17.20 -25.05
C LYS A 990 -34.64 16.74 -23.77
N PRO A 991 -33.76 17.56 -23.17
CA PRO A 991 -33.11 17.20 -21.91
C PRO A 991 -34.14 17.10 -20.78
N ILE A 992 -34.07 16.01 -20.01
CA ILE A 992 -34.96 15.76 -18.85
C ILE A 992 -34.73 16.79 -17.74
N LYS A 993 -33.46 17.21 -17.58
CA LYS A 993 -33.06 18.15 -16.54
C LYS A 993 -32.01 19.10 -17.11
N ILE A 994 -32.18 20.39 -16.88
CA ILE A 994 -31.18 21.40 -17.19
C ILE A 994 -30.62 21.89 -15.87
N VAL A 995 -29.28 21.96 -15.76
CA VAL A 995 -28.60 22.39 -14.53
C VAL A 995 -27.74 23.60 -14.82
N ASP A 996 -28.02 24.68 -14.12
CA ASP A 996 -27.25 25.92 -14.22
C ASP A 996 -25.81 25.72 -13.72
N ARG A 997 -24.89 26.29 -14.48
CA ARG A 997 -23.46 26.33 -14.18
C ARG A 997 -23.19 27.41 -13.11
N ILE A 998 -22.13 27.22 -12.33
CA ILE A 998 -21.61 28.31 -11.48
C ILE A 998 -20.80 29.27 -12.38
N PRO A 999 -21.16 30.57 -12.45
CA PRO A 999 -20.38 31.58 -13.17
C PRO A 999 -18.97 31.72 -12.59
N ARG A 1000 -18.00 32.13 -13.41
CA ARG A 1000 -16.62 32.38 -12.99
C ARG A 1000 -16.20 33.79 -13.35
N ALA A 1001 -15.29 34.36 -12.57
CA ALA A 1001 -14.66 35.66 -12.84
C ALA A 1001 -13.82 35.71 -14.14
N SER A 1002 -13.74 34.61 -14.88
CA SER A 1002 -13.11 34.48 -16.21
C SER A 1002 -14.10 34.55 -17.38
N ASP A 1003 -15.40 34.52 -17.11
CA ASP A 1003 -16.41 34.48 -18.15
C ASP A 1003 -16.70 35.91 -18.65
N SER A 1004 -16.50 36.16 -19.95
CA SER A 1004 -16.61 37.49 -20.57
C SER A 1004 -18.06 37.82 -20.97
N PRO A 1005 -18.53 39.08 -20.92
CA PRO A 1005 -19.87 39.47 -21.37
C PRO A 1005 -20.18 39.08 -22.83
N ASP A 1006 -19.17 39.08 -23.70
CA ASP A 1006 -19.33 38.80 -25.14
C ASP A 1006 -19.24 37.30 -25.49
N MET A 1007 -19.14 36.40 -24.50
CA MET A 1007 -19.28 34.95 -24.73
C MET A 1007 -20.75 34.60 -24.99
N PRO A 1008 -21.11 33.97 -26.12
CA PRO A 1008 -22.48 33.50 -26.33
C PRO A 1008 -22.83 32.39 -25.33
N ASP A 1009 -23.79 32.69 -24.45
CA ASP A 1009 -24.19 31.94 -23.25
C ASP A 1009 -24.48 30.43 -23.47
N PRO A 1010 -23.78 29.54 -22.73
CA PRO A 1010 -24.18 28.15 -22.52
C PRO A 1010 -24.14 27.77 -21.01
N ASP A 1011 -24.63 28.63 -20.11
CA ASP A 1011 -24.66 28.39 -18.66
C ASP A 1011 -25.56 27.19 -18.27
N LYS A 1012 -26.35 26.69 -19.20
CA LYS A 1012 -27.27 25.57 -19.01
C LYS A 1012 -26.64 24.26 -19.47
N LYS A 1013 -26.37 23.35 -18.53
CA LYS A 1013 -25.97 21.97 -18.84
C LYS A 1013 -27.20 21.09 -19.08
N PRO A 1014 -27.51 20.68 -20.32
CA PRO A 1014 -28.57 19.70 -20.57
C PRO A 1014 -28.12 18.30 -20.12
N LEU A 1015 -29.00 17.61 -19.40
CA LEU A 1015 -28.81 16.24 -18.94
C LEU A 1015 -29.90 15.33 -19.50
N TYR A 1016 -29.48 14.16 -19.96
CA TYR A 1016 -30.28 13.16 -20.67
C TYR A 1016 -30.17 11.80 -19.98
N GLY A 1017 -31.19 10.97 -20.11
CA GLY A 1017 -31.14 9.57 -19.71
C GLY A 1017 -30.52 8.68 -20.80
N GLU A 1018 -29.94 7.54 -20.42
CA GLU A 1018 -29.39 6.56 -21.38
C GLU A 1018 -30.44 6.09 -22.40
N TRP A 1019 -31.72 6.01 -22.00
CA TRP A 1019 -32.84 5.65 -22.88
C TRP A 1019 -33.14 6.68 -23.98
N GLN A 1020 -32.68 7.93 -23.83
CA GLN A 1020 -32.75 8.96 -24.86
C GLN A 1020 -31.60 8.86 -25.88
N THR A 1021 -30.73 7.84 -25.77
CA THR A 1021 -29.60 7.65 -26.68
C THR A 1021 -29.82 6.54 -27.70
N GLU A 1022 -29.08 6.63 -28.80
CA GLU A 1022 -28.79 5.55 -29.72
C GLU A 1022 -27.27 5.30 -29.76
N LYS A 1023 -26.84 4.14 -30.29
CA LYS A 1023 -25.41 3.85 -30.43
C LYS A 1023 -24.77 4.82 -31.43
N TYR A 1024 -23.62 5.38 -31.07
CA TYR A 1024 -22.87 6.33 -31.92
C TYR A 1024 -22.70 5.80 -33.34
N LYS A 1025 -23.15 6.59 -34.32
CA LYS A 1025 -23.05 6.25 -35.74
C LYS A 1025 -21.68 6.71 -36.26
N THR A 1026 -20.82 5.75 -36.61
CA THR A 1026 -19.51 6.07 -37.17
C THR A 1026 -19.67 6.74 -38.53
N PRO A 1027 -18.90 7.82 -38.82
CA PRO A 1027 -18.95 8.45 -40.13
C PRO A 1027 -18.34 7.52 -41.18
N GLU A 1028 -19.03 7.37 -42.31
CA GLU A 1028 -18.54 6.63 -43.47
C GLU A 1028 -17.56 7.50 -44.28
N LEU A 1029 -16.71 6.87 -45.10
CA LEU A 1029 -15.79 7.60 -45.97
C LEU A 1029 -16.55 8.11 -47.21
N VAL A 1030 -16.44 9.41 -47.48
CA VAL A 1030 -16.96 10.03 -48.71
C VAL A 1030 -15.78 10.26 -49.65
N ASP A 1031 -15.91 9.86 -50.92
CA ASP A 1031 -14.87 9.91 -51.95
C ASP A 1031 -13.52 9.31 -51.51
N GLY A 1032 -13.57 8.25 -50.68
CA GLY A 1032 -12.38 7.61 -50.13
C GLY A 1032 -11.59 8.50 -49.16
N LYS A 1033 -12.23 9.48 -48.51
CA LYS A 1033 -11.65 10.40 -47.52
C LYS A 1033 -12.37 10.27 -46.17
N ILE A 1034 -11.60 10.41 -45.09
CA ILE A 1034 -12.12 10.43 -43.72
C ILE A 1034 -12.72 11.82 -43.48
N LEU A 1035 -14.02 11.91 -43.20
CA LEU A 1035 -14.67 13.16 -42.84
C LEU A 1035 -14.40 13.51 -41.36
N PRO A 1036 -13.74 14.63 -41.04
CA PRO A 1036 -13.66 15.13 -39.67
C PRO A 1036 -15.01 15.72 -39.23
N ASN A 1037 -15.21 15.81 -37.91
CA ASN A 1037 -16.29 16.59 -37.33
C ASN A 1037 -16.05 18.11 -37.50
N LYS A 1038 -17.03 18.93 -37.10
CA LYS A 1038 -16.97 20.41 -37.16
C LYS A 1038 -15.80 21.08 -36.41
N TYR A 1039 -14.99 20.33 -35.67
CA TYR A 1039 -13.79 20.81 -34.98
C TYR A 1039 -12.48 20.28 -35.62
N GLY A 1040 -12.55 19.64 -36.80
CA GLY A 1040 -11.40 19.12 -37.53
C GLY A 1040 -10.89 17.75 -37.07
N ASN A 1041 -11.59 17.10 -36.12
CA ASN A 1041 -11.15 15.88 -35.43
C ASN A 1041 -12.17 14.74 -35.57
N ILE A 1042 -11.87 13.55 -35.04
CA ILE A 1042 -12.82 12.44 -34.89
C ILE A 1042 -12.82 11.90 -33.46
N TYR A 1043 -13.95 11.37 -32.99
CA TYR A 1043 -14.12 10.86 -31.63
C TYR A 1043 -13.82 9.36 -31.57
N VAL A 1044 -12.91 8.96 -30.68
CA VAL A 1044 -12.45 7.57 -30.53
C VAL A 1044 -12.40 7.19 -29.04
N PHE A 1045 -13.55 7.28 -28.37
CA PHE A 1045 -13.68 6.89 -26.96
C PHE A 1045 -13.84 5.39 -26.76
N LYS A 1046 -14.37 4.68 -27.77
CA LYS A 1046 -14.48 3.21 -27.82
C LYS A 1046 -13.91 2.69 -29.15
N PRO A 1047 -13.34 1.47 -29.22
CA PRO A 1047 -12.69 0.96 -30.43
C PRO A 1047 -13.60 0.94 -31.68
N TRP A 1048 -14.90 0.65 -31.50
CA TRP A 1048 -15.89 0.62 -32.59
C TRP A 1048 -16.35 2.02 -33.06
N MET A 1049 -15.80 3.12 -32.54
CA MET A 1049 -16.06 4.48 -33.05
C MET A 1049 -15.15 4.84 -34.24
N ILE A 1050 -14.16 4.01 -34.56
CA ILE A 1050 -13.31 4.16 -35.74
C ILE A 1050 -14.16 3.82 -36.99
N PRO A 1051 -14.08 4.61 -38.08
CA PRO A 1051 -14.70 4.27 -39.36
C PRO A 1051 -14.23 2.91 -39.89
N LYS A 1052 -15.05 2.29 -40.75
CA LYS A 1052 -14.64 1.08 -41.49
C LYS A 1052 -13.36 1.35 -42.28
N ASP A 1053 -12.54 0.31 -42.44
CA ASP A 1053 -11.26 0.34 -43.17
C ASP A 1053 -10.27 1.43 -42.70
N CYS A 1054 -10.42 1.91 -41.47
CA CYS A 1054 -9.51 2.84 -40.81
C CYS A 1054 -8.90 2.25 -39.54
N ILE A 1055 -7.73 2.78 -39.15
CA ILE A 1055 -6.95 2.35 -37.98
C ILE A 1055 -6.61 3.58 -37.12
N HIS A 1056 -6.62 3.41 -35.80
CA HIS A 1056 -6.22 4.41 -34.81
C HIS A 1056 -4.74 4.26 -34.42
N LEU A 1057 -3.87 5.11 -34.97
CA LEU A 1057 -2.44 5.14 -34.66
C LEU A 1057 -2.18 5.94 -33.38
N LYS A 1058 -2.28 5.27 -32.22
CA LYS A 1058 -2.01 5.83 -30.88
C LYS A 1058 -0.56 6.31 -30.72
N GLY A 1059 -0.33 7.25 -29.80
CA GLY A 1059 0.99 7.82 -29.49
C GLY A 1059 1.48 8.89 -30.48
N TYR A 1060 1.06 8.83 -31.74
CA TYR A 1060 1.51 9.72 -32.81
C TYR A 1060 0.82 11.10 -32.82
N THR A 1061 0.79 11.85 -31.72
CA THR A 1061 0.05 13.15 -31.65
C THR A 1061 0.65 14.29 -32.48
N ASP A 1062 1.98 14.43 -32.49
CA ASP A 1062 2.70 15.56 -33.10
C ASP A 1062 2.97 15.45 -34.62
N TYR A 1063 2.43 14.41 -35.27
CA TYR A 1063 2.97 13.87 -36.53
C TYR A 1063 2.23 14.32 -37.81
N LYS A 1064 1.12 15.09 -37.73
CA LYS A 1064 0.28 15.42 -38.91
C LYS A 1064 1.08 15.94 -40.11
N LYS A 1065 2.01 16.89 -39.89
CA LYS A 1065 2.87 17.46 -40.95
C LYS A 1065 3.59 16.39 -41.78
N TYR A 1066 3.99 15.28 -41.16
CA TYR A 1066 4.73 14.20 -41.82
C TYR A 1066 3.81 13.29 -42.65
N ALA A 1067 2.52 13.22 -42.31
CA ALA A 1067 1.52 12.62 -43.19
C ALA A 1067 1.18 13.55 -44.37
N ASP A 1068 1.06 14.86 -44.12
CA ASP A 1068 0.89 15.88 -45.17
C ASP A 1068 2.10 15.87 -46.16
N GLU A 1069 3.33 15.69 -45.68
CA GLU A 1069 4.56 15.56 -46.49
C GLU A 1069 4.54 14.38 -47.48
N ILE A 1070 3.83 13.29 -47.16
CA ILE A 1070 3.65 12.11 -48.03
C ILE A 1070 2.23 12.01 -48.60
N ASN A 1071 1.46 13.09 -48.52
CA ASN A 1071 0.08 13.24 -49.04
C ASN A 1071 -0.93 12.20 -48.50
N ILE A 1072 -0.71 11.67 -47.28
CA ILE A 1072 -1.63 10.74 -46.60
C ILE A 1072 -2.58 11.50 -45.68
N GLN A 1073 -3.89 11.29 -45.85
CA GLN A 1073 -4.89 11.96 -45.02
C GLN A 1073 -4.93 11.37 -43.59
N VAL A 1074 -4.73 12.23 -42.58
CA VAL A 1074 -4.87 11.88 -41.16
C VAL A 1074 -5.80 12.83 -40.41
N VAL A 1075 -6.64 12.28 -39.52
CA VAL A 1075 -7.60 13.05 -38.70
C VAL A 1075 -7.31 12.84 -37.21
N PRO A 1076 -7.19 13.90 -36.38
CA PRO A 1076 -6.84 13.75 -34.96
C PRO A 1076 -7.90 12.96 -34.17
N ALA A 1077 -7.44 11.97 -33.41
CA ALA A 1077 -8.29 11.08 -32.62
C ALA A 1077 -8.48 11.62 -31.19
N VAL A 1078 -9.67 12.13 -30.88
CA VAL A 1078 -10.05 12.59 -29.53
C VAL A 1078 -10.48 11.38 -28.69
N VAL A 1079 -9.73 11.09 -27.64
CA VAL A 1079 -9.92 9.93 -26.74
C VAL A 1079 -10.42 10.30 -25.34
N GLY A 1080 -10.52 11.59 -25.02
CA GLY A 1080 -11.03 12.06 -23.73
C GLY A 1080 -11.26 13.57 -23.70
N PHE A 1081 -11.68 14.08 -22.55
CA PHE A 1081 -11.75 15.52 -22.25
C PHE A 1081 -11.14 15.81 -20.88
N GLU A 1082 -10.21 16.76 -20.82
CA GLU A 1082 -9.58 17.21 -19.58
C GLU A 1082 -10.08 18.60 -19.19
N THR A 1083 -10.24 18.87 -17.90
CA THR A 1083 -10.52 20.24 -17.40
C THR A 1083 -9.30 20.82 -16.71
N LYS A 1084 -8.69 21.85 -17.30
CA LYS A 1084 -7.46 22.51 -16.81
C LYS A 1084 -7.69 24.03 -16.75
N GLY A 1085 -7.42 24.64 -15.60
CA GLY A 1085 -7.72 26.07 -15.37
C GLY A 1085 -9.22 26.41 -15.48
N GLY A 1086 -10.12 25.44 -15.30
CA GLY A 1086 -11.56 25.60 -15.48
C GLY A 1086 -12.07 25.41 -16.91
N PHE A 1087 -11.21 25.48 -17.93
CA PHE A 1087 -11.56 25.22 -19.32
C PHE A 1087 -11.46 23.72 -19.63
N THR A 1088 -12.36 23.21 -20.46
CA THR A 1088 -12.38 21.80 -20.87
C THR A 1088 -11.84 21.66 -22.29
N TYR A 1089 -10.85 20.80 -22.48
CA TYR A 1089 -10.11 20.61 -23.74
C TYR A 1089 -10.23 19.15 -24.23
N PRO A 1090 -10.32 18.91 -25.55
CA PRO A 1090 -10.27 17.56 -26.10
C PRO A 1090 -8.86 16.98 -25.99
N VAL A 1091 -8.74 15.80 -25.37
CA VAL A 1091 -7.49 15.04 -25.30
C VAL A 1091 -7.35 14.25 -26.59
N CYS A 1092 -6.41 14.67 -27.45
CA CYS A 1092 -6.07 13.95 -28.67
C CYS A 1092 -4.94 12.94 -28.39
N ASN A 1093 -5.10 11.69 -28.81
CA ASN A 1093 -4.06 10.67 -28.76
C ASN A 1093 -3.93 10.04 -30.15
N GLY A 1094 -2.96 10.51 -30.94
CA GLY A 1094 -2.71 10.00 -32.28
C GLY A 1094 -3.75 10.42 -33.33
N PHE A 1095 -3.77 9.66 -34.43
CA PHE A 1095 -4.61 9.93 -35.59
C PHE A 1095 -5.43 8.70 -36.01
N VAL A 1096 -6.55 8.93 -36.70
CA VAL A 1096 -7.20 7.94 -37.56
C VAL A 1096 -6.70 8.12 -38.99
N VAL A 1097 -6.35 7.00 -39.63
CA VAL A 1097 -5.85 6.88 -41.00
C VAL A 1097 -6.51 5.67 -41.68
N GLN A 1098 -6.58 5.63 -43.01
CA GLN A 1098 -7.06 4.44 -43.73
C GLN A 1098 -6.06 3.28 -43.60
N LYS A 1099 -6.58 2.05 -43.50
CA LYS A 1099 -5.79 0.82 -43.34
C LYS A 1099 -4.78 0.59 -44.48
N LYS A 1100 -5.13 1.01 -45.70
CA LYS A 1100 -4.27 0.93 -46.88
C LYS A 1100 -3.01 1.83 -46.77
N ASP A 1101 -3.14 2.97 -46.09
CA ASP A 1101 -2.09 4.00 -45.98
C ASP A 1101 -1.28 3.86 -44.67
N ALA A 1102 -1.83 3.12 -43.69
CA ALA A 1102 -1.29 3.01 -42.33
C ALA A 1102 0.16 2.50 -42.29
N ASN A 1103 0.49 1.44 -43.03
CA ASN A 1103 1.84 0.86 -43.03
C ASN A 1103 2.85 1.85 -43.63
N THR A 1104 2.53 2.44 -44.78
CA THR A 1104 3.36 3.47 -45.45
C THR A 1104 3.65 4.64 -44.53
N LEU A 1105 2.64 5.11 -43.80
CA LEU A 1105 2.78 6.16 -42.80
C LEU A 1105 3.70 5.71 -41.66
N ILE A 1106 3.45 4.56 -41.02
CA ILE A 1106 4.29 4.04 -39.92
C ILE A 1106 5.76 3.98 -40.32
N THR A 1107 6.07 3.38 -41.48
CA THR A 1107 7.46 3.29 -41.99
C THR A 1107 8.11 4.66 -42.15
N TYR A 1108 7.41 5.66 -42.71
CA TYR A 1108 7.93 7.03 -42.83
C TYR A 1108 8.10 7.72 -41.47
N LEU A 1109 7.20 7.48 -40.51
CA LEU A 1109 7.27 8.07 -39.17
C LEU A 1109 8.42 7.47 -38.34
N ASP A 1110 8.69 6.17 -38.44
CA ASP A 1110 9.83 5.53 -37.78
C ASP A 1110 11.17 5.97 -38.41
N GLN A 1111 11.26 6.09 -39.73
CA GLN A 1111 12.43 6.67 -40.40
C GLN A 1111 12.72 8.12 -39.97
N ASN A 1112 11.67 8.91 -39.67
CA ASN A 1112 11.80 10.30 -39.23
C ASN A 1112 11.78 10.48 -37.68
N LYS A 1113 11.74 9.40 -36.90
CA LYS A 1113 11.46 9.40 -35.44
C LYS A 1113 12.35 10.36 -34.65
N GLU A 1114 13.66 10.35 -34.91
CA GLU A 1114 14.62 11.25 -34.25
C GLU A 1114 14.40 12.72 -34.61
N LYS A 1115 14.21 13.02 -35.90
CA LYS A 1115 13.90 14.36 -36.43
C LYS A 1115 12.62 14.92 -35.80
N ILE A 1116 11.62 14.06 -35.59
CA ILE A 1116 10.35 14.39 -34.95
C ILE A 1116 10.54 14.66 -33.45
N GLN A 1117 11.26 13.81 -32.72
CA GLN A 1117 11.58 14.03 -31.31
C GLN A 1117 12.43 15.30 -31.09
N LYS A 1118 13.41 15.57 -31.96
CA LYS A 1118 14.24 16.79 -31.94
C LYS A 1118 13.39 18.04 -32.18
N ALA A 1119 12.45 17.99 -33.14
CA ALA A 1119 11.49 19.06 -33.37
C ALA A 1119 10.55 19.28 -32.17
N LYS A 1120 10.08 18.20 -31.52
CA LYS A 1120 9.25 18.27 -30.30
C LYS A 1120 9.99 18.95 -29.15
N LYS A 1121 11.21 18.49 -28.82
CA LYS A 1121 12.08 19.13 -27.82
C LYS A 1121 12.29 20.62 -28.10
N GLY A 1122 12.48 21.01 -29.36
CA GLY A 1122 12.56 22.42 -29.79
C GLY A 1122 11.27 23.22 -29.58
N ARG A 1123 10.09 22.65 -29.88
CA ARG A 1123 8.79 23.29 -29.61
C ARG A 1123 8.55 23.47 -28.11
N GLU A 1124 8.90 22.47 -27.31
CA GLU A 1124 8.75 22.49 -25.85
C GLU A 1124 9.70 23.51 -25.19
N ALA A 1125 10.95 23.59 -25.65
CA ALA A 1125 11.90 24.63 -25.24
C ALA A 1125 11.40 26.04 -25.59
N ASN A 1126 10.89 26.25 -26.81
CA ASN A 1126 10.29 27.54 -27.21
C ASN A 1126 9.02 27.88 -26.41
N LYS A 1127 8.21 26.89 -26.03
CA LYS A 1127 7.03 27.08 -25.17
C LYS A 1127 7.45 27.46 -23.75
N ALA A 1128 8.50 26.85 -23.21
CA ALA A 1128 9.09 27.22 -21.92
C ALA A 1128 9.70 28.63 -21.98
N LYS A 1129 10.47 28.97 -23.03
CA LYS A 1129 11.02 30.33 -23.24
C LYS A 1129 9.92 31.38 -23.23
N ARG A 1130 8.84 31.19 -24.00
CA ARG A 1130 7.67 32.09 -24.03
C ARG A 1130 6.93 32.19 -22.69
N LEU A 1131 7.02 31.18 -21.83
CA LEU A 1131 6.47 31.22 -20.48
C LEU A 1131 7.35 32.05 -19.54
N ILE A 1132 8.67 31.90 -19.64
CA ILE A 1132 9.67 32.70 -18.91
C ILE A 1132 9.62 34.16 -19.36
N GLU A 1133 9.62 34.44 -20.68
CA GLU A 1133 9.43 35.78 -21.27
C GLU A 1133 8.13 36.43 -20.77
N ARG A 1134 7.04 35.68 -20.69
CA ARG A 1134 5.78 36.18 -20.10
C ARG A 1134 5.92 36.47 -18.60
N GLN A 1135 6.60 35.64 -17.83
CA GLN A 1135 6.81 35.88 -16.38
C GLN A 1135 7.71 37.08 -16.12
N ILE A 1136 8.78 37.26 -16.91
CA ILE A 1136 9.65 38.44 -16.87
C ILE A 1136 8.84 39.68 -17.26
N ASN A 1137 8.16 39.69 -18.41
CA ASN A 1137 7.33 40.84 -18.81
C ASN A 1137 6.25 41.17 -17.77
N HIS A 1138 5.66 40.17 -17.11
CA HIS A 1138 4.71 40.39 -16.02
C HIS A 1138 5.38 41.03 -14.80
N ALA A 1139 6.56 40.55 -14.39
CA ALA A 1139 7.33 41.15 -13.29
C ALA A 1139 7.73 42.61 -13.61
N ASN A 1140 8.22 42.88 -14.82
CA ASN A 1140 8.68 44.19 -15.26
C ASN A 1140 7.52 45.20 -15.39
N ILE A 1141 6.29 44.74 -15.68
CA ILE A 1141 5.07 45.57 -15.61
C ILE A 1141 4.78 46.04 -14.17
N TYR A 1142 5.06 45.22 -13.15
CA TYR A 1142 4.87 45.62 -11.75
C TYR A 1142 6.08 46.33 -11.14
N ASN A 1143 7.28 46.17 -11.70
CA ASN A 1143 8.49 46.80 -11.18
C ASN A 1143 9.55 47.01 -12.30
N PRO A 1144 9.53 48.15 -13.03
CA PRO A 1144 10.38 48.38 -14.21
C PRO A 1144 11.85 48.69 -13.90
N THR A 1145 12.35 48.30 -12.73
CA THR A 1145 13.73 48.54 -12.25
C THR A 1145 14.51 47.25 -11.96
N GLN A 1146 14.03 46.11 -12.46
CA GLN A 1146 14.80 44.86 -12.52
C GLN A 1146 14.98 44.43 -13.98
N GLU A 1147 16.19 44.69 -14.50
CA GLU A 1147 16.78 43.99 -15.65
C GLU A 1147 17.17 42.55 -15.27
#